data_AF-A0A0G4LJR2-F1
#
_entry.id   AF-A0A0G4LJR2-F1
#
_cell.length_a   1.000
_cell.length_b   1.000
_cell.length_c   1.000
_cell.angle_alpha   90.00
_cell.angle_beta   90.00
_cell.angle_gamma   90.00
#
_symmetry.space_group_name_H-M   'P 1'
#
loop_
_entity.id
_entity.type
_entity.pdbx_description
1 polymer ?
#
loop_
_entity_poly.entity_id
_entity_poly.type
_entity_poly.pdbx_seq_one_letter_code
_entity_poly.pdbx_strand_id
1 'polypeptide(L)'
;MVSHLRLAEANYPVISFGTGSLVRLPGPSITQPNVYHFNKTSYDSIYRELQSKDPKLYVQNGVLNMVDRNRNVKWGPERWQDWQVGMPRLDKPDDRGSQGVEGGIVDIVITSEERCWDAVIDDLMARGAPMNRPVHVINVDIKDNHEEASVGGRAILDLANTLNAAATEARQAAGAANFDSGSAGARASFDEQFIYLDQQKRRQGMDAEQWRMSMINNPLLPQRGLTGRHRGSIKRGQEFDDAFEQFFELGESLKEPVQIQFIDSFGDVEAGIDGGGVAKEFLLSAINQVFMNQSEDRYFVENSQKLWYPNPIIFDKSREEAEEMGFPEARKKEILTELSQKYEFLGRLVGKCMYEDILIDVNFAGFFLLKWAASGLTGEESYRGNVNDLRDLDAGLYQGLVHLKNLPADEVESLSLDFTVDDQISADGETVRSLTRELIPGRGSTPVTKDNRLLYISYMARHRLVVQPAQQTMAFLRGLRAIIAPTWLSMFNQIELQRLVGGDSSEISIDDLRANTNYSGLYVIGDDGEEHPTIQLFWKVVRGFTDAQRRDLLKYVTSTPLDDQISADGETVRSLTRELIPGRGSTPVTKDNRLLYISYMARHRLVVQPAQQTMAFLRGLRAIIAPTWLSMFNQTELQRLVGGDSSEISIDDLRANTNYSGLYVIGDDGEEHPTIQLFWKVVRGFTDAQRRDLLKYVTSTPRAPLLGFGSLNPLFSIRDGGTDEARLPSASTCVNLLKLPRYTDEETLRRKLVLAISAGAGFDLS
;
A
#
# COMPACT_ATOMS: atom_id res chain seq x y z
N MET A 1 -14.85 -33.82 -8.46
CA MET A 1 -14.55 -34.78 -9.55
C MET A 1 -15.68 -34.94 -10.57
N VAL A 2 -16.96 -35.01 -10.18
CA VAL A 2 -18.08 -35.08 -11.15
C VAL A 2 -18.03 -33.93 -12.16
N SER A 3 -17.89 -32.70 -11.67
CA SER A 3 -17.80 -31.49 -12.52
C SER A 3 -16.59 -31.51 -13.44
N HIS A 4 -15.44 -32.03 -12.97
CA HIS A 4 -14.25 -32.18 -13.81
C HIS A 4 -14.52 -33.11 -15.00
N LEU A 5 -15.14 -34.29 -14.75
CA LEU A 5 -15.50 -35.21 -15.83
C LEU A 5 -16.47 -34.56 -16.82
N ARG A 6 -17.51 -33.87 -16.33
CA ARG A 6 -18.51 -33.20 -17.18
C ARG A 6 -17.89 -32.13 -18.07
N LEU A 7 -17.05 -31.27 -17.51
CA LEU A 7 -16.37 -30.22 -18.26
C LEU A 7 -15.38 -30.81 -19.27
N ALA A 8 -14.64 -31.86 -18.89
CA ALA A 8 -13.73 -32.54 -19.80
C ALA A 8 -14.46 -33.26 -20.95
N GLU A 9 -15.63 -33.87 -20.69
CA GLU A 9 -16.50 -34.45 -21.74
C GLU A 9 -17.04 -33.38 -22.70
N ALA A 10 -17.19 -32.14 -22.23
CA ALA A 10 -17.53 -30.98 -23.03
C ALA A 10 -16.30 -30.29 -23.69
N ASN A 11 -15.12 -30.93 -23.64
CA ASN A 11 -13.85 -30.46 -24.20
C ASN A 11 -13.30 -29.16 -23.58
N TYR A 12 -13.63 -28.87 -22.33
CA TYR A 12 -12.97 -27.77 -21.61
C TYR A 12 -11.59 -28.19 -21.06
N PRO A 13 -10.60 -27.28 -21.06
CA PRO A 13 -9.36 -27.45 -20.30
C PRO A 13 -9.67 -27.34 -18.81
N VAL A 14 -9.38 -28.38 -18.04
CA VAL A 14 -9.81 -28.46 -16.63
C VAL A 14 -8.73 -29.09 -15.76
N ILE A 15 -8.44 -28.41 -14.66
CA ILE A 15 -7.66 -28.94 -13.54
C ILE A 15 -8.53 -28.93 -12.29
N SER A 16 -8.33 -29.89 -11.38
CA SER A 16 -9.14 -29.97 -10.15
C SER A 16 -8.27 -30.33 -8.94
N PHE A 17 -8.59 -29.73 -7.79
CA PHE A 17 -7.80 -29.83 -6.57
C PHE A 17 -8.69 -30.02 -5.34
N GLY A 18 -8.12 -30.56 -4.27
CA GLY A 18 -8.65 -30.45 -2.91
C GLY A 18 -7.92 -29.36 -2.13
N THR A 19 -8.60 -28.78 -1.13
CA THR A 19 -8.07 -27.70 -0.27
C THR A 19 -7.60 -28.21 1.10
N GLY A 20 -7.96 -29.43 1.47
CA GLY A 20 -7.62 -30.05 2.76
C GLY A 20 -6.14 -30.40 2.91
N SER A 21 -5.76 -30.84 4.12
CA SER A 21 -4.41 -31.34 4.41
C SER A 21 -4.20 -32.79 3.98
N LEU A 22 -5.24 -33.62 4.06
CA LEU A 22 -5.25 -35.04 3.70
C LEU A 22 -6.56 -35.39 3.00
N VAL A 23 -6.53 -36.42 2.14
CA VAL A 23 -7.72 -37.01 1.54
C VAL A 23 -8.32 -37.99 2.53
N ARG A 24 -9.58 -37.79 2.93
CA ARG A 24 -10.30 -38.67 3.85
C ARG A 24 -11.47 -39.31 3.11
N LEU A 25 -11.49 -40.64 3.03
CA LEU A 25 -12.58 -41.41 2.46
C LEU A 25 -13.28 -42.22 3.56
N PRO A 26 -14.59 -42.48 3.45
CA PRO A 26 -15.31 -43.36 4.38
C PRO A 26 -14.59 -44.71 4.55
N GLY A 27 -14.46 -45.15 5.80
CA GLY A 27 -13.92 -46.46 6.16
C GLY A 27 -14.96 -47.33 6.87
N PRO A 28 -14.54 -48.36 7.63
CA PRO A 28 -15.45 -49.26 8.34
C PRO A 28 -16.34 -48.55 9.37
N SER A 29 -15.91 -47.42 9.92
CA SER A 29 -16.68 -46.58 10.83
C SER A 29 -16.36 -45.09 10.65
N ILE A 30 -17.21 -44.22 11.20
CA ILE A 30 -16.98 -42.75 11.18
C ILE A 30 -15.67 -42.35 11.88
N THR A 31 -15.20 -43.14 12.84
CA THR A 31 -13.96 -42.90 13.58
C THR A 31 -12.72 -43.52 12.92
N GLN A 32 -12.91 -44.34 11.89
CA GLN A 32 -11.82 -45.01 11.15
C GLN A 32 -11.91 -44.71 9.65
N PRO A 33 -11.65 -43.46 9.21
CA PRO A 33 -11.61 -43.12 7.80
C PRO A 33 -10.35 -43.70 7.13
N ASN A 34 -10.44 -43.95 5.83
CA ASN A 34 -9.26 -44.19 5.00
C ASN A 34 -8.59 -42.85 4.68
N VAL A 35 -7.29 -42.73 4.93
CA VAL A 35 -6.55 -41.46 4.82
C VAL A 35 -5.41 -41.59 3.81
N TYR A 36 -5.35 -40.67 2.85
CA TYR A 36 -4.33 -40.64 1.80
C TYR A 36 -3.69 -39.26 1.67
N HIS A 37 -2.48 -39.20 1.13
CA HIS A 37 -1.76 -37.96 0.89
C HIS A 37 -2.06 -37.41 -0.51
N PHE A 38 -2.38 -36.12 -0.59
CA PHE A 38 -2.41 -35.39 -1.85
C PHE A 38 -1.05 -35.47 -2.56
N ASN A 39 -1.06 -35.42 -3.90
CA ASN A 39 0.12 -35.40 -4.77
C ASN A 39 1.02 -36.66 -4.69
N LYS A 40 0.70 -37.64 -3.83
CA LYS A 40 1.53 -38.85 -3.61
C LYS A 40 0.83 -40.16 -3.96
N THR A 41 -0.48 -40.28 -3.71
CA THR A 41 -1.22 -41.53 -3.91
C THR A 41 -2.13 -41.41 -5.14
N SER A 42 -2.06 -42.35 -6.08
CA SER A 42 -2.94 -42.37 -7.26
C SER A 42 -4.31 -42.96 -6.93
N TYR A 43 -5.35 -42.60 -7.70
CA TYR A 43 -6.67 -43.22 -7.56
C TYR A 43 -6.65 -44.72 -7.87
N ASP A 44 -5.77 -45.18 -8.77
CA ASP A 44 -5.62 -46.62 -9.06
C ASP A 44 -5.02 -47.38 -7.86
N SER A 45 -4.04 -46.81 -7.16
CA SER A 45 -3.52 -47.37 -5.91
C SER A 45 -4.60 -47.42 -4.82
N ILE A 46 -5.38 -46.35 -4.67
CA ILE A 46 -6.51 -46.31 -3.73
C ILE A 46 -7.53 -47.40 -4.08
N TYR A 47 -7.89 -47.54 -5.36
CA TYR A 47 -8.86 -48.55 -5.80
C TYR A 47 -8.40 -49.97 -5.47
N ARG A 48 -7.15 -50.33 -5.83
CA ARG A 48 -6.59 -51.66 -5.56
C ARG A 48 -6.54 -51.95 -4.07
N GLU A 49 -6.14 -50.97 -3.26
CA GLU A 49 -6.10 -51.10 -1.81
C GLU A 49 -7.51 -51.39 -1.25
N LEU A 50 -8.50 -50.55 -1.59
CA LEU A 50 -9.87 -50.72 -1.09
C LEU A 50 -10.51 -52.03 -1.59
N GLN A 51 -10.28 -52.39 -2.86
CA GLN A 51 -10.75 -53.65 -3.44
C GLN A 51 -10.14 -54.88 -2.75
N SER A 52 -8.87 -54.81 -2.36
CA SER A 52 -8.18 -55.88 -1.64
C SER A 52 -8.59 -55.99 -0.17
N LYS A 53 -8.98 -54.87 0.46
CA LYS A 53 -9.37 -54.82 1.87
C LYS A 53 -10.76 -55.40 2.12
N ASP A 54 -11.79 -54.80 1.52
CA ASP A 54 -13.17 -55.26 1.66
C ASP A 54 -14.05 -54.75 0.50
N PRO A 55 -14.16 -55.51 -0.60
CA PRO A 55 -14.88 -55.05 -1.78
C PRO A 55 -16.38 -54.90 -1.51
N LYS A 56 -16.97 -55.65 -0.58
CA LYS A 56 -18.42 -55.55 -0.30
C LYS A 56 -18.73 -54.25 0.43
N LEU A 57 -17.98 -53.93 1.47
CA LEU A 57 -18.13 -52.69 2.24
C LEU A 57 -17.98 -51.46 1.36
N TYR A 58 -16.91 -51.39 0.56
CA TYR A 58 -16.60 -50.20 -0.23
C TYR A 58 -17.48 -50.04 -1.47
N VAL A 59 -18.11 -51.11 -1.97
CA VAL A 59 -19.17 -50.99 -2.97
C VAL A 59 -20.46 -50.48 -2.32
N GLN A 60 -20.83 -51.01 -1.14
CA GLN A 60 -22.06 -50.64 -0.44
C GLN A 60 -22.07 -49.17 -0.01
N ASN A 61 -20.94 -48.64 0.46
CA ASN A 61 -20.83 -47.22 0.84
C ASN A 61 -20.52 -46.28 -0.35
N GLY A 62 -20.46 -46.80 -1.58
CA GLY A 62 -20.27 -46.04 -2.81
C GLY A 62 -18.83 -45.55 -3.07
N VAL A 63 -17.89 -45.74 -2.15
CA VAL A 63 -16.51 -45.25 -2.29
C VAL A 63 -15.79 -45.96 -3.43
N LEU A 64 -15.96 -47.28 -3.58
CA LEU A 64 -15.27 -48.03 -4.63
C LEU A 64 -15.72 -47.60 -6.02
N ASN A 65 -17.03 -47.38 -6.23
CA ASN A 65 -17.59 -46.87 -7.48
C ASN A 65 -17.09 -45.45 -7.78
N MET A 66 -17.02 -44.59 -6.75
CA MET A 66 -16.51 -43.23 -6.89
C MET A 66 -15.02 -43.22 -7.29
N VAL A 67 -14.19 -44.02 -6.63
CA VAL A 67 -12.75 -44.10 -6.92
C VAL A 67 -12.52 -44.73 -8.30
N ASP A 68 -13.30 -45.75 -8.68
CA ASP A 68 -13.24 -46.37 -10.02
C ASP A 68 -13.54 -45.36 -11.13
N ARG A 69 -14.55 -44.51 -10.93
CA ARG A 69 -14.80 -43.38 -11.83
C ARG A 69 -13.59 -42.44 -11.85
N ASN A 70 -13.13 -41.99 -10.68
CA ASN A 70 -12.10 -40.95 -10.59
C ASN A 70 -10.76 -41.36 -11.23
N ARG A 71 -10.35 -42.64 -11.13
CA ARG A 71 -9.11 -43.13 -11.77
C ARG A 71 -9.17 -43.09 -13.30
N ASN A 72 -10.37 -43.11 -13.88
CA ASN A 72 -10.58 -42.95 -15.33
C ASN A 72 -10.67 -41.47 -15.76
N VAL A 73 -10.58 -40.54 -14.81
CA VAL A 73 -10.62 -39.09 -15.03
C VAL A 73 -9.23 -38.48 -14.87
N LYS A 74 -8.57 -38.72 -13.75
CA LYS A 74 -7.23 -38.20 -13.48
C LYS A 74 -6.38 -39.15 -12.63
N TRP A 75 -5.06 -38.96 -12.64
CA TRP A 75 -4.11 -39.83 -11.94
C TRP A 75 -4.39 -39.97 -10.43
N GLY A 76 -4.67 -38.88 -9.72
CA GLY A 76 -4.83 -38.90 -8.27
C GLY A 76 -5.27 -37.56 -7.68
N PRO A 77 -5.65 -37.53 -6.40
CA PRO A 77 -5.99 -36.29 -5.70
C PRO A 77 -4.78 -35.37 -5.58
N GLU A 78 -4.98 -34.10 -5.92
CA GLU A 78 -3.96 -33.04 -5.87
C GLU A 78 -4.41 -31.91 -4.96
N ARG A 79 -3.46 -31.14 -4.44
CA ARG A 79 -3.72 -30.08 -3.46
C ARG A 79 -3.56 -28.68 -4.07
N TRP A 80 -4.54 -27.81 -3.80
CA TRP A 80 -4.58 -26.44 -4.33
C TRP A 80 -3.35 -25.62 -3.92
N GLN A 81 -3.03 -25.62 -2.63
CA GLN A 81 -1.92 -24.81 -2.07
C GLN A 81 -0.53 -25.25 -2.59
N ASP A 82 -0.43 -26.48 -3.10
CA ASP A 82 0.83 -27.02 -3.62
C ASP A 82 1.00 -26.73 -5.12
N TRP A 83 -0.07 -26.37 -5.83
CA TRP A 83 -0.03 -26.01 -7.24
C TRP A 83 0.58 -24.62 -7.44
N GLN A 84 1.57 -24.50 -8.32
CA GLN A 84 2.21 -23.21 -8.64
C GLN A 84 1.61 -22.59 -9.90
N VAL A 85 1.04 -21.39 -9.75
CA VAL A 85 0.44 -20.64 -10.87
C VAL A 85 1.51 -20.27 -11.88
N GLY A 86 1.23 -20.50 -13.17
CA GLY A 86 2.13 -20.23 -14.29
C GLY A 86 3.10 -21.38 -14.62
N MET A 87 3.08 -22.48 -13.86
CA MET A 87 3.84 -23.69 -14.19
C MET A 87 2.98 -24.64 -15.04
N PRO A 88 3.44 -25.01 -16.25
CA PRO A 88 2.76 -25.99 -17.11
C PRO A 88 2.52 -27.33 -16.41
N ARG A 89 1.29 -27.86 -16.47
CA ARG A 89 0.94 -29.18 -15.92
C ARG A 89 1.17 -30.29 -16.95
N LEU A 90 2.45 -30.49 -17.33
CA LEU A 90 2.87 -31.42 -18.39
C LEU A 90 3.14 -32.85 -17.91
N ASP A 91 3.15 -33.07 -16.60
CA ASP A 91 3.49 -34.35 -15.98
C ASP A 91 2.36 -35.39 -16.01
N LYS A 92 1.15 -34.98 -16.41
CA LYS A 92 -0.07 -35.82 -16.48
C LYS A 92 -0.85 -35.64 -17.79
N PRO A 93 -0.26 -36.00 -18.96
CA PRO A 93 -0.91 -35.79 -20.26
C PRO A 93 -2.18 -36.64 -20.43
N ASP A 94 -2.27 -37.79 -19.76
CA ASP A 94 -3.38 -38.74 -19.88
C ASP A 94 -4.61 -38.36 -19.03
N ASP A 95 -4.53 -37.30 -18.20
CA ASP A 95 -5.69 -36.80 -17.46
C ASP A 95 -6.73 -36.23 -18.43
N ARG A 96 -8.01 -36.51 -18.20
CA ARG A 96 -9.09 -35.89 -18.99
C ARG A 96 -9.09 -34.38 -18.76
N GLY A 97 -9.25 -33.59 -19.82
CA GLY A 97 -9.20 -32.12 -19.74
C GLY A 97 -7.78 -31.54 -19.64
N SER A 98 -6.73 -32.34 -19.86
CA SER A 98 -5.32 -31.89 -19.88
C SER A 98 -4.98 -31.01 -21.10
N GLN A 99 -5.69 -31.15 -22.21
CA GLN A 99 -5.44 -30.35 -23.41
C GLN A 99 -5.87 -28.89 -23.15
N GLY A 100 -4.96 -27.94 -23.34
CA GLY A 100 -5.21 -26.50 -23.11
C GLY A 100 -4.78 -25.98 -21.73
N VAL A 101 -4.21 -26.81 -20.86
CA VAL A 101 -3.71 -26.40 -19.52
C VAL A 101 -2.20 -26.17 -19.50
N GLU A 102 -1.53 -26.20 -20.66
CA GLU A 102 -0.08 -26.10 -20.82
C GLU A 102 0.46 -24.74 -20.38
N GLY A 103 -0.39 -23.72 -20.32
CA GLY A 103 -0.03 -22.40 -19.79
C GLY A 103 0.11 -22.35 -18.26
N GLY A 104 -0.43 -23.33 -17.52
CA GLY A 104 -0.44 -23.29 -16.05
C GLY A 104 -1.25 -22.12 -15.48
N ILE A 105 -2.19 -21.57 -16.25
CA ILE A 105 -3.03 -20.43 -15.88
C ILE A 105 -4.48 -20.86 -15.89
N VAL A 106 -5.28 -20.29 -14.98
CA VAL A 106 -6.73 -20.43 -14.96
C VAL A 106 -7.37 -19.05 -14.99
N ASP A 107 -8.44 -18.91 -15.77
CA ASP A 107 -9.25 -17.69 -15.81
C ASP A 107 -10.36 -17.71 -14.76
N ILE A 108 -10.87 -18.90 -14.45
CA ILE A 108 -11.99 -19.14 -13.56
C ILE A 108 -11.63 -20.27 -12.60
N VAL A 109 -11.88 -20.05 -11.32
CA VAL A 109 -11.82 -21.04 -10.24
C VAL A 109 -13.23 -21.26 -9.71
N ILE A 110 -13.70 -22.50 -9.73
CA ILE A 110 -15.02 -22.85 -9.22
C ILE A 110 -14.87 -23.68 -7.95
N THR A 111 -15.42 -23.19 -6.84
CA THR A 111 -15.44 -23.91 -5.56
C THR A 111 -16.78 -24.60 -5.34
N SER A 112 -16.72 -25.81 -4.78
CA SER A 112 -17.91 -26.64 -4.57
C SER A 112 -18.50 -26.49 -3.18
N GLU A 113 -17.81 -25.88 -2.22
CA GLU A 113 -18.30 -25.68 -0.85
C GLU A 113 -17.71 -24.38 -0.28
N GLU A 114 -18.42 -23.73 0.64
CA GLU A 114 -17.96 -22.50 1.32
C GLU A 114 -16.59 -22.65 1.98
N ARG A 115 -16.30 -23.78 2.64
CA ARG A 115 -14.97 -24.01 3.21
C ARG A 115 -13.85 -24.08 2.18
N CYS A 116 -14.16 -24.53 0.96
CA CYS A 116 -13.19 -24.52 -0.13
C CYS A 116 -13.00 -23.11 -0.68
N TRP A 117 -14.06 -22.29 -0.69
CA TRP A 117 -13.99 -20.88 -1.05
C TRP A 117 -13.00 -20.13 -0.14
N ASP A 118 -13.20 -20.18 1.17
CA ASP A 118 -12.33 -19.48 2.14
C ASP A 118 -10.86 -19.88 1.96
N ALA A 119 -10.61 -21.20 1.89
CA ALA A 119 -9.26 -21.73 1.73
C ALA A 119 -8.58 -21.34 0.41
N VAL A 120 -9.36 -21.14 -0.66
CA VAL A 120 -8.86 -20.67 -1.97
C VAL A 120 -8.57 -19.17 -1.91
N ILE A 121 -9.46 -18.37 -1.33
CA ILE A 121 -9.29 -16.92 -1.22
C ILE A 121 -8.08 -16.57 -0.35
N ASP A 122 -7.98 -17.16 0.84
CA ASP A 122 -6.86 -16.95 1.76
C ASP A 122 -5.51 -17.26 1.09
N ASP A 123 -5.46 -18.39 0.37
CA ASP A 123 -4.25 -18.83 -0.32
C ASP A 123 -3.92 -17.94 -1.54
N LEU A 124 -4.92 -17.49 -2.31
CA LEU A 124 -4.73 -16.53 -3.40
C LEU A 124 -4.20 -15.17 -2.89
N MET A 125 -4.71 -14.68 -1.77
CA MET A 125 -4.22 -13.46 -1.13
C MET A 125 -2.79 -13.62 -0.61
N ALA A 126 -2.46 -14.77 -0.02
CA ALA A 126 -1.11 -15.06 0.48
C ALA A 126 -0.06 -15.21 -0.63
N ARG A 127 -0.46 -15.59 -1.86
CA ARG A 127 0.45 -15.77 -3.00
C ARG A 127 1.02 -14.48 -3.58
N GLY A 128 0.46 -13.30 -3.23
CA GLY A 128 1.00 -12.01 -3.67
C GLY A 128 0.94 -11.76 -5.18
N ALA A 129 -0.11 -12.26 -5.86
CA ALA A 129 -0.41 -12.03 -7.29
C ALA A 129 0.78 -12.27 -8.25
N PRO A 130 1.35 -13.49 -8.32
CA PRO A 130 2.61 -13.77 -9.02
C PRO A 130 2.60 -13.48 -10.52
N MET A 131 1.43 -13.50 -11.16
CA MET A 131 1.25 -13.19 -12.59
C MET A 131 0.49 -11.88 -12.83
N ASN A 132 0.03 -11.21 -11.77
CA ASN A 132 -0.84 -10.03 -11.82
C ASN A 132 -2.00 -10.15 -12.84
N ARG A 133 -2.59 -11.35 -12.94
CA ARG A 133 -3.74 -11.65 -13.80
C ARG A 133 -4.96 -11.83 -12.90
N PRO A 134 -6.08 -11.14 -13.17
CA PRO A 134 -7.31 -11.36 -12.42
C PRO A 134 -7.80 -12.80 -12.67
N VAL A 135 -8.36 -13.40 -11.62
CA VAL A 135 -8.98 -14.73 -11.67
C VAL A 135 -10.37 -14.62 -11.04
N HIS A 136 -11.38 -15.15 -11.72
CA HIS A 136 -12.73 -15.16 -11.18
C HIS A 136 -12.92 -16.39 -10.29
N VAL A 137 -13.15 -16.18 -9.00
CA VAL A 137 -13.52 -17.27 -8.09
C VAL A 137 -15.04 -17.28 -7.97
N ILE A 138 -15.69 -18.43 -8.18
CA ILE A 138 -17.14 -18.60 -8.09
C ILE A 138 -17.47 -19.79 -7.18
N ASN A 139 -18.22 -19.55 -6.09
CA ASN A 139 -18.73 -20.63 -5.25
C ASN A 139 -20.10 -21.09 -5.73
N VAL A 140 -20.25 -22.39 -5.96
CA VAL A 140 -21.52 -23.00 -6.39
C VAL A 140 -22.25 -23.68 -5.23
N ASP A 141 -21.59 -23.83 -4.07
CA ASP A 141 -22.13 -24.38 -2.83
C ASP A 141 -23.00 -25.65 -3.01
N ILE A 142 -22.31 -26.75 -3.32
CA ILE A 142 -22.87 -28.07 -3.60
C ILE A 142 -22.66 -28.94 -2.36
N LYS A 143 -23.71 -29.57 -1.82
CA LYS A 143 -23.51 -30.49 -0.69
C LYS A 143 -22.89 -31.81 -1.15
N ASP A 144 -22.09 -32.42 -0.28
CA ASP A 144 -21.37 -33.66 -0.54
C ASP A 144 -22.29 -34.90 -0.52
N ASN A 145 -23.16 -35.00 -1.51
CA ASN A 145 -23.96 -36.20 -1.80
C ASN A 145 -24.00 -36.46 -3.33
N HIS A 146 -24.32 -37.69 -3.73
CA HIS A 146 -24.22 -38.11 -5.14
C HIS A 146 -25.18 -37.36 -6.07
N GLU A 147 -26.39 -37.04 -5.59
CA GLU A 147 -27.43 -36.36 -6.37
C GLU A 147 -27.07 -34.89 -6.60
N GLU A 148 -26.76 -34.17 -5.52
CA GLU A 148 -26.35 -32.76 -5.58
C GLU A 148 -25.03 -32.59 -6.33
N ALA A 149 -24.07 -33.51 -6.20
CA ALA A 149 -22.85 -33.49 -7.00
C ALA A 149 -23.13 -33.62 -8.51
N SER A 150 -24.17 -34.38 -8.90
CA SER A 150 -24.59 -34.52 -10.29
C SER A 150 -25.28 -33.25 -10.81
N VAL A 151 -26.19 -32.68 -10.02
CA VAL A 151 -26.89 -31.42 -10.33
C VAL A 151 -25.90 -30.25 -10.40
N GLY A 152 -25.05 -30.11 -9.40
CA GLY A 152 -23.99 -29.09 -9.36
C GLY A 152 -22.98 -29.25 -10.49
N GLY A 153 -22.65 -30.48 -10.88
CA GLY A 153 -21.84 -30.74 -12.07
C GLY A 153 -22.47 -30.24 -13.36
N ARG A 154 -23.80 -30.31 -13.49
CA ARG A 154 -24.56 -29.76 -14.63
C ARG A 154 -24.60 -28.23 -14.58
N ALA A 155 -24.90 -27.64 -13.41
CA ALA A 155 -24.90 -26.19 -13.23
C ALA A 155 -23.54 -25.55 -13.57
N ILE A 156 -22.44 -26.21 -13.17
CA ILE A 156 -21.08 -25.78 -13.51
C ILE A 156 -20.83 -25.81 -15.02
N LEU A 157 -21.33 -26.84 -15.72
CA LEU A 157 -21.20 -26.92 -17.18
C LEU A 157 -22.04 -25.82 -17.87
N ASP A 158 -23.26 -25.58 -17.41
CA ASP A 158 -24.13 -24.53 -17.95
C ASP A 158 -23.52 -23.14 -17.74
N LEU A 159 -22.91 -22.91 -16.57
CA LEU A 159 -22.15 -21.69 -16.29
C LEU A 159 -20.96 -21.55 -17.23
N ALA A 160 -20.15 -22.60 -17.41
CA ALA A 160 -19.01 -22.58 -18.33
C ALA A 160 -19.44 -22.29 -19.78
N ASN A 161 -20.54 -22.89 -20.24
CA ASN A 161 -21.09 -22.63 -21.57
C ASN A 161 -21.56 -21.19 -21.73
N THR A 162 -22.24 -20.65 -20.72
CA THR A 162 -22.74 -19.26 -20.72
C THR A 162 -21.59 -18.26 -20.74
N LEU A 163 -20.56 -18.48 -19.91
CA LEU A 163 -19.37 -17.63 -19.87
C LEU A 163 -18.59 -17.66 -21.18
N ASN A 164 -18.45 -18.83 -21.82
CA ASN A 164 -17.78 -18.94 -23.12
C ASN A 164 -18.59 -18.31 -24.25
N ALA A 165 -19.93 -18.41 -24.21
CA ALA A 165 -20.79 -17.70 -25.17
C ALA A 165 -20.60 -16.19 -25.05
N ALA A 166 -20.63 -15.64 -23.83
CA ALA A 166 -20.39 -14.23 -23.57
C ALA A 166 -18.97 -13.79 -23.98
N ALA A 167 -17.95 -14.61 -23.68
CA ALA A 167 -16.58 -14.34 -24.10
C ALA A 167 -16.43 -14.35 -25.63
N THR A 168 -17.15 -15.24 -26.32
CA THR A 168 -17.16 -15.30 -27.79
C THR A 168 -17.81 -14.06 -28.39
N GLU A 169 -18.94 -13.62 -27.85
CA GLU A 169 -19.60 -12.37 -28.26
C GLU A 169 -18.70 -11.15 -28.06
N ALA A 170 -18.07 -11.04 -26.88
CA ALA A 170 -17.11 -9.98 -26.57
C ALA A 170 -15.88 -10.01 -27.50
N ARG A 171 -15.36 -11.21 -27.80
CA ARG A 171 -14.24 -11.43 -28.72
C ARG A 171 -14.59 -11.05 -30.16
N GLN A 172 -15.83 -11.30 -30.59
CA GLN A 172 -16.32 -10.91 -31.91
C GLN A 172 -16.48 -9.38 -32.01
N ALA A 173 -17.01 -8.74 -30.96
CA ALA A 173 -17.19 -7.29 -30.92
C ALA A 173 -15.86 -6.52 -30.89
N ALA A 174 -14.89 -6.97 -30.08
CA ALA A 174 -13.59 -6.32 -29.92
C ALA A 174 -12.57 -6.69 -31.02
N GLY A 175 -12.78 -7.81 -31.71
CA GLY A 175 -11.83 -8.41 -32.65
C GLY A 175 -10.79 -9.30 -31.95
N ALA A 176 -10.46 -10.44 -32.56
CA ALA A 176 -9.60 -11.48 -31.95
C ALA A 176 -8.21 -10.96 -31.52
N ALA A 177 -7.60 -10.09 -32.30
CA ALA A 177 -6.30 -9.50 -31.96
C ALA A 177 -6.36 -8.61 -30.72
N ASN A 178 -7.44 -7.85 -30.51
CA ASN A 178 -7.64 -6.98 -29.35
C ASN A 178 -8.02 -7.76 -28.10
N PHE A 179 -8.89 -8.76 -28.25
CA PHE A 179 -9.30 -9.64 -27.17
C PHE A 179 -8.14 -10.51 -26.66
N ASP A 180 -7.36 -11.13 -27.56
CA ASP A 180 -6.29 -12.07 -27.21
C ASP A 180 -4.96 -11.39 -26.82
N SER A 181 -4.67 -10.20 -27.34
CA SER A 181 -3.52 -9.40 -26.87
C SER A 181 -3.79 -8.76 -25.50
N GLY A 182 -5.04 -8.79 -25.04
CA GLY A 182 -5.54 -7.95 -23.97
C GLY A 182 -5.21 -6.49 -24.27
N SER A 183 -5.50 -6.02 -25.48
CA SER A 183 -5.30 -4.63 -25.87
C SER A 183 -6.19 -3.74 -25.01
N ALA A 184 -5.76 -2.50 -24.86
CA ALA A 184 -6.34 -1.46 -24.03
C ALA A 184 -7.83 -1.13 -24.31
N GLY A 185 -8.56 -1.86 -25.17
CA GLY A 185 -10.02 -1.83 -25.16
C GLY A 185 -10.64 -2.71 -24.05
N ALA A 186 -9.95 -3.77 -23.63
CA ALA A 186 -10.29 -4.63 -22.49
C ALA A 186 -9.37 -4.41 -21.28
N ARG A 187 -8.45 -3.44 -21.40
CA ARG A 187 -7.38 -3.09 -20.44
C ARG A 187 -7.04 -1.61 -20.34
N ALA A 188 -7.74 -0.68 -21.02
CA ALA A 188 -7.88 0.67 -20.47
C ALA A 188 -8.42 0.42 -19.08
N SER A 189 -7.60 0.74 -18.09
CA SER A 189 -7.35 -0.03 -16.86
C SER A 189 -8.57 -0.80 -16.36
N PHE A 190 -8.41 -2.01 -15.83
CA PHE A 190 -9.53 -2.73 -15.19
C PHE A 190 -10.41 -1.79 -14.33
N ASP A 191 -9.79 -0.77 -13.74
CA ASP A 191 -10.30 0.37 -12.98
C ASP A 191 -11.06 1.43 -13.83
N GLU A 192 -10.45 2.01 -14.88
CA GLU A 192 -11.10 2.93 -15.83
C GLU A 192 -12.25 2.23 -16.54
N GLN A 193 -12.14 0.94 -16.85
CA GLN A 193 -13.17 0.22 -17.57
C GLN A 193 -14.43 0.03 -16.72
N PHE A 194 -14.34 -0.17 -15.41
CA PHE A 194 -15.54 -0.20 -14.58
C PHE A 194 -16.17 1.19 -14.41
N ILE A 195 -15.36 2.23 -14.19
CA ILE A 195 -15.85 3.61 -14.13
C ILE A 195 -16.48 3.98 -15.48
N TYR A 196 -15.79 3.74 -16.58
CA TYR A 196 -16.24 3.97 -17.94
C TYR A 196 -17.48 3.15 -18.30
N LEU A 197 -17.56 1.88 -17.91
CA LEU A 197 -18.75 1.05 -18.14
C LEU A 197 -19.93 1.48 -17.26
N ASP A 198 -19.71 1.90 -16.01
CA ASP A 198 -20.75 2.50 -15.15
C ASP A 198 -21.23 3.84 -15.75
N GLN A 199 -20.30 4.70 -16.18
CA GLN A 199 -20.59 5.95 -16.89
C GLN A 199 -21.37 5.69 -18.19
N GLN A 200 -20.94 4.74 -19.03
CA GLN A 200 -21.63 4.40 -20.28
C GLN A 200 -23.03 3.84 -20.02
N LYS A 201 -23.19 2.95 -19.02
CA LYS A 201 -24.51 2.41 -18.65
C LYS A 201 -25.46 3.51 -18.18
N ARG A 202 -24.98 4.44 -17.35
CA ARG A 202 -25.78 5.57 -16.83
C ARG A 202 -26.10 6.60 -17.91
N ARG A 203 -25.14 6.89 -18.79
CA ARG A 203 -25.24 7.88 -19.88
C ARG A 203 -25.81 7.31 -21.20
N GLN A 204 -26.38 6.10 -21.18
CA GLN A 204 -26.95 5.42 -22.36
C GLN A 204 -25.99 5.31 -23.56
N GLY A 205 -24.70 5.13 -23.30
CA GLY A 205 -23.67 4.97 -24.33
C GLY A 205 -23.18 6.25 -24.98
N MET A 206 -23.61 7.43 -24.52
CA MET A 206 -23.01 8.71 -24.93
C MET A 206 -21.72 8.97 -24.15
N ASP A 207 -20.65 9.30 -24.87
CA ASP A 207 -19.41 9.83 -24.26
C ASP A 207 -19.70 11.17 -23.55
N ALA A 208 -18.93 11.46 -22.49
CA ALA A 208 -19.10 12.64 -21.64
C ALA A 208 -19.11 13.94 -22.47
N GLU A 209 -18.21 14.03 -23.45
CA GLU A 209 -18.10 15.19 -24.32
C GLU A 209 -19.22 15.27 -25.37
N GLN A 210 -19.67 14.13 -25.89
CA GLN A 210 -20.81 14.07 -26.82
C GLN A 210 -22.13 14.44 -26.15
N TRP A 211 -22.33 14.03 -24.90
CA TRP A 211 -23.46 14.46 -24.09
C TRP A 211 -23.42 15.97 -23.81
N ARG A 212 -22.26 16.50 -23.40
CA ARG A 212 -22.04 17.94 -23.22
C ARG A 212 -22.33 18.74 -24.50
N MET A 213 -21.79 18.31 -25.63
CA MET A 213 -22.01 18.94 -26.95
C MET A 213 -23.47 18.83 -27.42
N SER A 214 -24.16 17.72 -27.11
CA SER A 214 -25.59 17.57 -27.42
C SER A 214 -26.47 18.53 -26.61
N MET A 215 -26.07 18.86 -25.38
CA MET A 215 -26.76 19.81 -24.52
C MET A 215 -26.53 21.27 -24.93
N ILE A 216 -25.32 21.62 -25.41
CA ILE A 216 -25.00 22.93 -25.97
C ILE A 216 -25.81 23.18 -27.26
N ASN A 217 -25.93 22.16 -28.12
CA ASN A 217 -26.55 22.32 -29.43
C ASN A 217 -28.08 22.18 -29.45
N ASN A 218 -28.71 21.61 -28.43
CA ASN A 218 -30.17 21.39 -28.46
C ASN A 218 -30.88 21.63 -27.11
N PRO A 219 -31.17 22.89 -26.75
CA PRO A 219 -31.77 23.25 -25.45
C PRO A 219 -33.21 22.77 -25.21
N LEU A 220 -33.90 22.22 -26.23
CA LEU A 220 -35.37 22.06 -26.28
C LEU A 220 -35.89 20.60 -26.38
N LEU A 221 -35.06 19.56 -26.25
CA LEU A 221 -35.53 18.17 -26.34
C LEU A 221 -36.38 17.73 -25.11
N PRO A 222 -37.46 16.95 -25.28
CA PRO A 222 -38.38 16.61 -24.19
C PRO A 222 -37.84 15.55 -23.21
N GLN A 223 -38.15 15.76 -21.93
CA GLN A 223 -37.85 14.92 -20.76
C GLN A 223 -38.41 13.49 -20.88
N ARG A 224 -37.54 12.47 -20.99
CA ARG A 224 -37.87 11.10 -20.57
C ARG A 224 -36.61 10.35 -20.08
N GLY A 225 -36.53 10.10 -18.77
CA GLY A 225 -35.57 9.18 -18.15
C GLY A 225 -34.64 9.81 -17.10
N LEU A 226 -34.11 8.97 -16.20
CA LEU A 226 -33.38 9.20 -14.93
C LEU A 226 -32.19 10.19 -14.91
N THR A 227 -31.88 10.91 -15.99
CA THR A 227 -30.83 11.93 -16.02
C THR A 227 -31.41 13.28 -15.63
N GLY A 228 -31.55 13.53 -14.33
CA GLY A 228 -31.96 14.83 -13.80
C GLY A 228 -30.89 15.88 -14.06
N ARG A 229 -31.26 17.04 -14.63
CA ARG A 229 -30.38 18.21 -14.67
C ARG A 229 -30.15 18.70 -13.24
N HIS A 230 -29.01 18.39 -12.65
CA HIS A 230 -28.61 18.91 -11.34
C HIS A 230 -27.94 20.26 -11.53
N ARG A 231 -28.71 21.35 -11.39
CA ARG A 231 -28.20 22.72 -11.46
C ARG A 231 -28.06 23.29 -10.06
N GLY A 232 -26.91 23.90 -9.76
CA GLY A 232 -26.68 24.62 -8.52
C GLY A 232 -26.04 25.99 -8.75
N SER A 233 -26.35 26.91 -7.86
CA SER A 233 -25.81 28.27 -7.83
C SER A 233 -24.87 28.41 -6.65
N ILE A 234 -23.60 28.69 -6.89
CA ILE A 234 -22.53 28.62 -5.89
C ILE A 234 -21.90 29.99 -5.70
N LYS A 235 -21.89 30.52 -4.47
CA LYS A 235 -21.24 31.79 -4.16
C LYS A 235 -19.75 31.61 -3.93
N ARG A 236 -18.96 32.55 -4.45
CA ARG A 236 -17.52 32.63 -4.17
C ARG A 236 -17.28 32.86 -2.67
N GLY A 237 -16.38 32.07 -2.08
CA GLY A 237 -16.06 32.07 -0.65
C GLY A 237 -16.99 31.26 0.25
N GLN A 238 -18.07 30.67 -0.29
CA GLN A 238 -18.99 29.75 0.41
C GLN A 238 -19.25 28.48 -0.41
N GLU A 239 -18.30 28.12 -1.27
CA GLU A 239 -18.46 27.08 -2.28
C GLU A 239 -18.90 25.73 -1.71
N PHE A 240 -18.28 25.30 -0.61
CA PHE A 240 -18.55 24.02 0.04
C PHE A 240 -19.90 23.98 0.74
N ASP A 241 -20.27 25.03 1.46
CA ASP A 241 -21.56 25.06 2.18
C ASP A 241 -22.74 25.19 1.20
N ASP A 242 -22.63 26.06 0.20
CA ASP A 242 -23.64 26.16 -0.87
C ASP A 242 -23.76 24.84 -1.64
N ALA A 243 -22.65 24.15 -1.89
CA ALA A 243 -22.63 22.82 -2.51
C ALA A 243 -23.32 21.77 -1.65
N PHE A 244 -23.04 21.79 -0.34
CA PHE A 244 -23.61 20.85 0.61
C PHE A 244 -25.13 20.98 0.64
N GLU A 245 -25.65 22.20 0.79
CA GLU A 245 -27.10 22.46 0.81
C GLU A 245 -27.80 21.99 -0.48
N GLN A 246 -27.15 22.15 -1.64
CA GLN A 246 -27.78 21.88 -2.94
C GLN A 246 -27.60 20.45 -3.44
N PHE A 247 -26.49 19.79 -3.08
CA PHE A 247 -26.10 18.53 -3.70
C PHE A 247 -25.97 17.36 -2.72
N PHE A 248 -26.05 17.57 -1.40
CA PHE A 248 -25.94 16.47 -0.44
C PHE A 248 -27.02 15.40 -0.63
N GLU A 249 -28.27 15.80 -0.88
CA GLU A 249 -29.40 14.88 -1.07
C GLU A 249 -29.30 14.04 -2.35
N LEU A 250 -28.38 14.36 -3.28
CA LEU A 250 -28.19 13.58 -4.51
C LEU A 250 -27.65 12.18 -4.26
N GLY A 251 -26.92 11.97 -3.15
CA GLY A 251 -26.34 10.66 -2.86
C GLY A 251 -25.40 10.19 -3.96
N GLU A 252 -25.59 8.95 -4.41
CA GLU A 252 -24.88 8.37 -5.54
C GLU A 252 -25.18 9.08 -6.88
N SER A 253 -26.31 9.79 -7.00
CA SER A 253 -26.68 10.54 -8.21
C SER A 253 -25.71 11.70 -8.49
N LEU A 254 -24.84 12.06 -7.55
CA LEU A 254 -23.73 12.99 -7.77
C LEU A 254 -22.74 12.47 -8.84
N LYS A 255 -22.77 11.17 -9.18
CA LYS A 255 -22.07 10.61 -10.35
C LYS A 255 -22.53 11.22 -11.68
N GLU A 256 -23.75 11.76 -11.75
CA GLU A 256 -24.24 12.45 -12.94
C GLU A 256 -23.56 13.83 -13.10
N PRO A 257 -23.54 14.39 -14.31
CA PRO A 257 -22.99 15.73 -14.53
C PRO A 257 -23.82 16.80 -13.80
N VAL A 258 -23.11 17.74 -13.15
CA VAL A 258 -23.70 18.90 -12.46
C VAL A 258 -23.43 20.17 -13.25
N GLN A 259 -24.43 21.05 -13.30
CA GLN A 259 -24.32 22.37 -13.91
C GLN A 259 -24.17 23.42 -12.81
N ILE A 260 -23.07 24.17 -12.86
CA ILE A 260 -22.70 25.13 -11.83
C ILE A 260 -22.82 26.55 -12.39
N GLN A 261 -23.43 27.43 -11.62
CA GLN A 261 -23.45 28.87 -11.86
C GLN A 261 -22.79 29.58 -10.69
N PHE A 262 -21.66 30.24 -10.93
CA PHE A 262 -21.03 31.05 -9.90
C PHE A 262 -21.75 32.39 -9.70
N ILE A 263 -21.88 32.77 -8.43
CA ILE A 263 -22.36 34.08 -8.00
C ILE A 263 -21.19 34.78 -7.31
N ASP A 264 -20.89 35.99 -7.74
CA ASP A 264 -19.80 36.77 -7.15
C ASP A 264 -20.18 37.31 -5.75
N SER A 265 -19.24 38.02 -5.11
CA SER A 265 -19.47 38.61 -3.78
C SER A 265 -20.54 39.73 -3.76
N PHE A 266 -20.96 40.24 -4.91
CA PHE A 266 -21.98 41.28 -5.06
C PHE A 266 -23.36 40.71 -5.37
N GLY A 267 -23.48 39.39 -5.53
CA GLY A 267 -24.73 38.70 -5.85
C GLY A 267 -25.04 38.63 -7.34
N ASP A 268 -24.10 39.05 -8.19
CA ASP A 268 -24.25 39.02 -9.64
C ASP A 268 -23.79 37.66 -10.19
N VAL A 269 -24.46 37.22 -11.25
CA VAL A 269 -24.15 35.97 -11.94
C VAL A 269 -22.89 36.16 -12.77
N GLU A 270 -21.86 35.35 -12.50
CA GLU A 270 -20.65 35.34 -13.30
C GLU A 270 -20.96 34.82 -14.72
N ALA A 271 -20.44 35.51 -15.74
CA ALA A 271 -20.63 35.14 -17.14
C ALA A 271 -19.77 33.93 -17.49
N GLY A 272 -20.32 32.72 -17.35
CA GLY A 272 -19.68 31.47 -17.75
C GLY A 272 -20.61 30.61 -18.62
N ILE A 273 -20.12 30.18 -19.79
CA ILE A 273 -20.78 29.16 -20.62
C ILE A 273 -20.28 27.80 -20.12
N ASP A 274 -21.22 26.93 -19.72
CA ASP A 274 -20.95 25.60 -19.18
C ASP A 274 -20.44 24.63 -20.27
N GLY A 275 -19.13 24.72 -20.52
CA GLY A 275 -18.35 23.78 -21.33
C GLY A 275 -17.53 22.80 -20.48
N GLY A 276 -18.01 22.43 -19.29
CA GLY A 276 -17.32 21.50 -18.37
C GLY A 276 -16.22 22.11 -17.48
N GLY A 277 -15.64 23.25 -17.86
CA GLY A 277 -14.61 23.95 -17.07
C GLY A 277 -15.13 24.47 -15.72
N VAL A 278 -16.36 25.01 -15.70
CA VAL A 278 -16.98 25.60 -14.49
C VAL A 278 -17.30 24.53 -13.43
N ALA A 279 -17.72 23.33 -13.86
CA ALA A 279 -17.99 22.22 -12.94
C ALA A 279 -16.71 21.65 -12.32
N LYS A 280 -15.62 21.55 -13.09
CA LYS A 280 -14.30 21.16 -12.56
C LYS A 280 -13.78 22.20 -11.58
N GLU A 281 -13.87 23.49 -11.94
CA GLU A 281 -13.48 24.60 -11.06
C GLU A 281 -14.23 24.54 -9.73
N PHE A 282 -15.54 24.34 -9.78
CA PHE A 282 -16.38 24.14 -8.61
C PHE A 282 -15.94 23.00 -7.69
N LEU A 283 -15.68 21.81 -8.26
CA LEU A 283 -15.27 20.66 -7.47
C LEU A 283 -13.94 20.95 -6.75
N LEU A 284 -12.99 21.54 -7.46
CA LEU A 284 -11.69 21.90 -6.90
C LEU A 284 -11.80 23.03 -5.88
N SER A 285 -12.61 24.06 -6.12
CA SER A 285 -12.77 25.20 -5.21
C SER A 285 -13.50 24.80 -3.93
N ALA A 286 -14.55 23.98 -4.00
CA ALA A 286 -15.26 23.47 -2.83
C ALA A 286 -14.35 22.56 -1.97
N ILE A 287 -13.56 21.68 -2.60
CA ILE A 287 -12.59 20.84 -1.89
C ILE A 287 -11.50 21.73 -1.25
N ASN A 288 -10.90 22.64 -2.03
CA ASN A 288 -9.84 23.52 -1.53
C ASN A 288 -10.35 24.43 -0.41
N GLN A 289 -11.58 24.91 -0.45
CA GLN A 289 -12.14 25.70 0.65
C GLN A 289 -12.08 24.92 1.97
N VAL A 290 -12.38 23.62 1.97
CA VAL A 290 -12.31 22.79 3.19
C VAL A 290 -10.89 22.65 3.75
N PHE A 291 -9.89 22.48 2.87
CA PHE A 291 -8.49 22.32 3.30
C PHE A 291 -7.80 23.67 3.58
N MET A 292 -8.20 24.74 2.91
CA MET A 292 -7.60 26.08 3.04
C MET A 292 -8.31 26.96 4.07
N ASN A 293 -9.45 26.53 4.63
CA ASN A 293 -10.17 27.30 5.64
C ASN A 293 -9.31 27.47 6.89
N GLN A 294 -9.06 28.74 7.26
CA GLN A 294 -8.34 29.11 8.47
C GLN A 294 -9.27 29.35 9.67
N SER A 295 -10.55 28.97 9.58
CA SER A 295 -11.48 29.03 10.70
C SER A 295 -11.06 28.11 11.85
N GLU A 296 -11.60 28.35 13.05
CA GLU A 296 -11.33 27.54 14.24
C GLU A 296 -11.91 26.11 14.16
N ASP A 297 -12.85 25.86 13.24
CA ASP A 297 -13.54 24.58 13.03
C ASP A 297 -13.06 23.88 11.76
N ARG A 298 -11.77 23.53 11.73
CA ARG A 298 -11.17 22.82 10.59
C ARG A 298 -11.63 21.37 10.51
N TYR A 299 -12.22 20.97 9.39
CA TYR A 299 -12.55 19.55 9.13
C TYR A 299 -11.30 18.68 8.94
N PHE A 300 -10.22 19.23 8.40
CA PHE A 300 -8.96 18.52 8.20
C PHE A 300 -7.81 19.30 8.83
N VAL A 301 -6.79 18.58 9.27
CA VAL A 301 -5.59 19.16 9.87
C VAL A 301 -4.34 18.58 9.20
N GLU A 302 -3.26 19.35 9.22
CA GLU A 302 -1.96 18.94 8.71
C GLU A 302 -1.14 18.29 9.82
N ASN A 303 -0.40 17.24 9.48
CA ASN A 303 0.67 16.74 10.33
C ASN A 303 1.95 17.60 10.17
N SER A 304 3.01 17.24 10.90
CA SER A 304 4.32 17.90 10.80
C SER A 304 4.95 17.89 9.40
N GLN A 305 4.48 17.02 8.49
CA GLN A 305 4.94 16.87 7.12
C GLN A 305 4.03 17.55 6.09
N LYS A 306 3.04 18.36 6.52
CA LYS A 306 2.07 19.02 5.63
C LYS A 306 1.15 18.05 4.87
N LEU A 307 0.88 16.89 5.49
CA LEU A 307 -0.07 15.91 4.98
C LEU A 307 -1.40 16.00 5.73
N TRP A 308 -2.50 15.96 4.99
CA TRP A 308 -3.85 16.17 5.50
C TRP A 308 -4.50 14.89 6.04
N TYR A 309 -5.20 15.01 7.15
CA TYR A 309 -6.05 13.95 7.72
C TYR A 309 -7.25 14.55 8.47
N PRO A 310 -8.34 13.78 8.68
CA PRO A 310 -9.53 14.30 9.36
C PRO A 310 -9.20 14.79 10.76
N ASN A 311 -9.72 15.96 11.14
CA ASN A 311 -9.49 16.55 12.46
C ASN A 311 -10.00 15.58 13.55
N PRO A 312 -9.12 15.01 14.40
CA PRO A 312 -9.49 13.97 15.34
C PRO A 312 -10.42 14.44 16.47
N ILE A 313 -10.47 15.74 16.75
CA ILE A 313 -11.16 16.29 17.94
C ILE A 313 -12.48 17.01 17.63
N ILE A 314 -12.80 17.26 16.36
CA ILE A 314 -13.90 18.16 15.98
C ILE A 314 -15.27 17.74 16.57
N PHE A 315 -15.57 16.44 16.60
CA PHE A 315 -16.84 15.94 17.14
C PHE A 315 -16.93 16.12 18.66
N ASP A 316 -15.81 15.94 19.35
CA ASP A 316 -15.76 16.14 20.81
C ASP A 316 -15.84 17.63 21.16
N LYS A 317 -15.14 18.48 20.41
CA LYS A 317 -15.21 19.94 20.52
C LYS A 317 -16.65 20.42 20.33
N SER A 318 -17.30 20.05 19.21
CA SER A 318 -18.68 20.46 18.93
C SER A 318 -19.70 19.95 19.96
N ARG A 319 -19.46 18.78 20.56
CA ARG A 319 -20.33 18.27 21.65
C ARG A 319 -20.20 19.14 22.89
N GLU A 320 -18.97 19.45 23.29
CA GLU A 320 -18.69 20.26 24.49
C GLU A 320 -19.25 21.68 24.33
N GLU A 321 -19.02 22.32 23.18
CA GLU A 321 -19.56 23.67 22.90
C GLU A 321 -21.08 23.69 22.95
N ALA A 322 -21.74 22.68 22.40
CA ALA A 322 -23.19 22.57 22.43
C ALA A 322 -23.74 22.31 23.85
N GLU A 323 -22.95 21.64 24.71
CA GLU A 323 -23.23 21.48 26.15
C GLU A 323 -23.10 22.82 26.89
N GLU A 324 -22.02 23.57 26.66
CA GLU A 324 -21.79 24.87 27.29
C GLU A 324 -22.83 25.92 26.89
N MET A 325 -23.27 25.91 25.62
CA MET A 325 -24.36 26.78 25.15
C MET A 325 -25.74 26.36 25.67
N GLY A 326 -25.84 25.23 26.38
CA GLY A 326 -27.09 24.75 26.98
C GLY A 326 -28.13 24.31 25.94
N PHE A 327 -27.69 23.85 24.76
CA PHE A 327 -28.62 23.41 23.73
C PHE A 327 -29.37 22.14 24.13
N PRO A 328 -30.66 21.97 23.73
CA PRO A 328 -31.39 20.73 23.96
C PRO A 328 -30.72 19.53 23.26
N GLU A 329 -30.87 18.32 23.80
CA GLU A 329 -30.30 17.08 23.23
C GLU A 329 -30.65 16.87 21.74
N ALA A 330 -31.85 17.27 21.33
CA ALA A 330 -32.25 17.21 19.93
C ALA A 330 -31.37 18.10 19.03
N ARG A 331 -31.03 19.31 19.48
CA ARG A 331 -30.18 20.26 18.74
C ARG A 331 -28.72 19.83 18.75
N LYS A 332 -28.21 19.29 19.87
CA LYS A 332 -26.86 18.71 19.92
C LYS A 332 -26.70 17.59 18.90
N LYS A 333 -27.67 16.67 18.84
CA LYS A 333 -27.68 15.57 17.88
C LYS A 333 -27.75 16.08 16.44
N GLU A 334 -28.53 17.13 16.17
CA GLU A 334 -28.63 17.77 14.86
C GLU A 334 -27.27 18.32 14.40
N ILE A 335 -26.58 19.08 15.26
CA ILE A 335 -25.23 19.63 14.97
C ILE A 335 -24.23 18.52 14.62
N LEU A 336 -24.17 17.45 15.43
CA LEU A 336 -23.26 16.33 15.16
C LEU A 336 -23.66 15.54 13.91
N THR A 337 -24.95 15.46 13.61
CA THR A 337 -25.45 14.81 12.38
C THR A 337 -25.03 15.62 11.15
N GLU A 338 -25.23 16.93 11.17
CA GLU A 338 -24.81 17.83 10.10
C GLU A 338 -23.30 17.76 9.87
N LEU A 339 -22.50 17.77 10.95
CA LEU A 339 -21.05 17.60 10.87
C LEU A 339 -20.67 16.27 10.18
N SER A 340 -21.32 15.16 10.55
CA SER A 340 -21.13 13.88 9.87
C SER A 340 -21.54 13.94 8.40
N GLN A 341 -22.63 14.62 8.06
CA GLN A 341 -23.09 14.76 6.69
C GLN A 341 -22.11 15.59 5.85
N LYS A 342 -21.48 16.63 6.42
CA LYS A 342 -20.44 17.41 5.74
C LYS A 342 -19.20 16.59 5.43
N TYR A 343 -18.71 15.76 6.36
CA TYR A 343 -17.62 14.81 6.06
C TYR A 343 -18.01 13.81 4.97
N GLU A 344 -19.23 13.28 5.04
CA GLU A 344 -19.77 12.39 4.02
C GLU A 344 -19.84 13.08 2.65
N PHE A 345 -20.29 14.32 2.60
CA PHE A 345 -20.32 15.11 1.37
C PHE A 345 -18.93 15.34 0.79
N LEU A 346 -17.95 15.71 1.63
CA LEU A 346 -16.56 15.87 1.18
C LEU A 346 -16.00 14.57 0.60
N GLY A 347 -16.29 13.43 1.24
CA GLY A 347 -15.93 12.11 0.70
C GLY A 347 -16.54 11.86 -0.68
N ARG A 348 -17.80 12.28 -0.90
CA ARG A 348 -18.45 12.19 -2.22
C ARG A 348 -17.81 13.14 -3.24
N LEU A 349 -17.41 14.36 -2.87
CA LEU A 349 -16.72 15.29 -3.78
C LEU A 349 -15.35 14.74 -4.22
N VAL A 350 -14.57 14.22 -3.28
CA VAL A 350 -13.28 13.56 -3.59
C VAL A 350 -13.51 12.34 -4.49
N GLY A 351 -14.49 11.49 -4.15
CA GLY A 351 -14.87 10.35 -4.98
C GLY A 351 -15.36 10.76 -6.36
N LYS A 352 -16.07 11.88 -6.49
CA LYS A 352 -16.53 12.43 -7.76
C LYS A 352 -15.36 12.92 -8.61
N CYS A 353 -14.35 13.53 -8.00
CA CYS A 353 -13.13 13.91 -8.70
C CYS A 353 -12.40 12.67 -9.24
N MET A 354 -12.25 11.63 -8.41
CA MET A 354 -11.69 10.34 -8.86
C MET A 354 -12.52 9.68 -9.97
N TYR A 355 -13.84 9.80 -9.90
CA TYR A 355 -14.75 9.19 -10.89
C TYR A 355 -14.74 9.90 -12.25
N GLU A 356 -14.38 11.19 -12.29
CA GLU A 356 -14.31 12.00 -13.53
C GLU A 356 -12.87 12.30 -13.97
N ASP A 357 -11.88 11.58 -13.43
CA ASP A 357 -10.45 11.75 -13.70
C ASP A 357 -9.93 13.19 -13.44
N ILE A 358 -10.45 13.81 -12.38
CA ILE A 358 -10.03 15.13 -11.91
C ILE A 358 -9.06 14.95 -10.74
N LEU A 359 -7.82 15.39 -10.93
CA LEU A 359 -6.81 15.43 -9.87
C LEU A 359 -7.08 16.57 -8.89
N ILE A 360 -6.89 16.31 -7.60
CA ILE A 360 -6.99 17.32 -6.53
C ILE A 360 -5.62 17.66 -5.97
N ASP A 361 -5.38 18.93 -5.64
CA ASP A 361 -4.11 19.41 -5.07
C ASP A 361 -4.07 19.20 -3.55
N VAL A 362 -4.24 17.95 -3.12
CA VAL A 362 -4.27 17.55 -1.69
C VAL A 362 -3.43 16.31 -1.47
N ASN A 363 -2.45 16.43 -0.57
CA ASN A 363 -1.63 15.30 -0.11
C ASN A 363 -2.16 14.77 1.22
N PHE A 364 -2.67 13.54 1.23
CA PHE A 364 -3.19 12.90 2.43
C PHE A 364 -2.10 12.17 3.21
N ALA A 365 -2.27 12.10 4.53
CA ALA A 365 -1.38 11.31 5.37
C ALA A 365 -1.51 9.82 5.05
N GLY A 366 -0.38 9.10 5.01
CA GLY A 366 -0.34 7.68 4.64
C GLY A 366 -1.26 6.80 5.49
N PHE A 367 -1.28 7.03 6.81
CA PHE A 367 -2.16 6.31 7.74
C PHE A 367 -3.65 6.54 7.47
N PHE A 368 -4.03 7.66 6.84
CA PHE A 368 -5.41 7.92 6.44
C PHE A 368 -5.74 7.20 5.13
N LEU A 369 -4.85 7.23 4.14
CA LEU A 369 -5.00 6.51 2.87
C LEU A 369 -5.08 4.99 3.06
N LEU A 370 -4.35 4.44 4.04
CA LEU A 370 -4.49 3.01 4.42
C LEU A 370 -5.93 2.64 4.79
N LYS A 371 -6.70 3.56 5.37
CA LYS A 371 -8.11 3.32 5.72
C LYS A 371 -9.01 3.27 4.48
N TRP A 372 -8.63 3.95 3.40
CA TRP A 372 -9.35 3.90 2.12
C TRP A 372 -9.16 2.52 1.48
N ALA A 373 -7.92 2.04 1.41
CA ALA A 373 -7.62 0.70 0.89
C ALA A 373 -8.23 -0.41 1.75
N ALA A 374 -8.09 -0.33 3.08
CA ALA A 374 -8.64 -1.31 4.00
C ALA A 374 -10.17 -1.37 3.98
N SER A 375 -10.84 -0.31 3.51
CA SER A 375 -12.29 -0.27 3.47
C SER A 375 -12.95 -1.27 2.52
N GLY A 376 -12.23 -1.78 1.54
CA GLY A 376 -12.72 -2.79 0.59
C GLY A 376 -12.61 -4.24 1.07
N LEU A 377 -11.95 -4.49 2.20
CA LEU A 377 -11.67 -5.82 2.72
C LEU A 377 -12.49 -6.07 4.00
N THR A 378 -13.46 -6.98 3.93
CA THR A 378 -14.24 -7.56 5.04
C THR A 378 -14.39 -6.67 6.29
N GLY A 379 -15.38 -5.76 6.27
CA GLY A 379 -15.89 -5.05 7.45
C GLY A 379 -15.26 -3.67 7.71
N GLU A 380 -16.02 -2.81 8.41
CA GLU A 380 -15.67 -1.41 8.71
C GLU A 380 -14.42 -1.26 9.61
N GLU A 381 -13.87 -2.36 10.15
CA GLU A 381 -12.73 -2.39 11.10
C GLU A 381 -11.44 -3.03 10.56
N SER A 382 -11.28 -3.13 9.24
CA SER A 382 -10.15 -3.86 8.64
C SER A 382 -8.78 -3.20 8.90
N TYR A 383 -8.73 -1.87 9.02
CA TYR A 383 -7.50 -1.16 9.40
C TYR A 383 -7.18 -1.35 10.88
N ARG A 384 -6.08 -2.05 11.16
CA ARG A 384 -5.52 -2.20 12.50
C ARG A 384 -4.39 -1.19 12.66
N GLY A 385 -4.70 -0.02 13.22
CA GLY A 385 -3.73 1.04 13.44
C GLY A 385 -2.46 0.52 14.12
N ASN A 386 -1.32 0.73 13.47
CA ASN A 386 -0.02 0.31 13.96
C ASN A 386 0.67 1.49 14.67
N VAL A 387 1.52 1.19 15.66
CA VAL A 387 2.36 2.19 16.34
C VAL A 387 3.24 2.94 15.34
N ASN A 388 3.66 2.30 14.24
CA ASN A 388 4.47 2.96 13.22
C ASN A 388 3.72 4.03 12.42
N ASP A 389 2.43 3.84 12.21
CA ASP A 389 1.56 4.83 11.55
C ASP A 389 1.40 6.06 12.44
N LEU A 390 1.57 5.89 13.76
CA LEU A 390 1.54 6.97 14.74
C LEU A 390 2.71 7.93 14.56
N ARG A 391 3.86 7.49 14.04
CA ARG A 391 4.99 8.38 13.78
C ARG A 391 4.61 9.49 12.79
N ASP A 392 3.81 9.13 11.79
CA ASP A 392 3.36 10.04 10.75
C ASP A 392 2.20 10.95 11.26
N LEU A 393 1.49 10.54 12.33
CA LEU A 393 0.50 11.37 13.02
C LEU A 393 1.16 12.32 14.04
N ASP A 394 1.92 11.77 14.97
CA ASP A 394 2.57 12.44 16.10
C ASP A 394 3.91 11.76 16.41
N ALA A 395 5.00 12.36 15.90
CA ALA A 395 6.36 11.86 16.09
C ALA A 395 6.81 11.91 17.56
N GLY A 396 6.32 12.88 18.35
CA GLY A 396 6.67 13.03 19.76
C GLY A 396 6.04 11.92 20.61
N LEU A 397 4.74 11.68 20.42
CA LEU A 397 4.04 10.56 21.05
C LEU A 397 4.66 9.22 20.63
N TYR A 398 4.98 9.05 19.35
CA TYR A 398 5.67 7.85 18.88
C TYR A 398 7.01 7.63 19.61
N GLN A 399 7.84 8.66 19.73
CA GLN A 399 9.10 8.58 20.47
C GLN A 399 8.88 8.22 21.95
N GLY A 400 7.88 8.82 22.60
CA GLY A 400 7.51 8.50 23.98
C GLY A 400 7.09 7.04 24.16
N LEU A 401 6.26 6.50 23.26
CA LEU A 401 5.83 5.10 23.30
C LEU A 401 6.96 4.11 22.98
N VAL A 402 7.85 4.47 22.04
CA VAL A 402 9.06 3.68 21.75
C VAL A 402 10.03 3.70 22.93
N HIS A 403 10.13 4.81 23.65
CA HIS A 403 10.91 4.89 24.87
C HIS A 403 10.32 3.99 25.96
N LEU A 404 9.01 4.09 26.22
CA LEU A 404 8.28 3.25 27.17
C LEU A 404 8.48 1.74 26.91
N LYS A 405 8.55 1.34 25.64
CA LYS A 405 8.82 -0.05 25.22
C LYS A 405 10.14 -0.61 25.77
N ASN A 406 11.14 0.25 26.01
CA ASN A 406 12.50 -0.17 26.38
C ASN A 406 12.85 0.10 27.86
N LEU A 407 12.00 0.81 28.61
CA LEU A 407 12.25 1.14 30.03
C LEU A 407 12.37 -0.09 30.95
N PRO A 408 13.17 -0.04 32.02
CA PRO A 408 13.16 -1.07 33.06
C PRO A 408 11.90 -0.99 33.94
N ALA A 409 11.62 -2.04 34.72
CA ALA A 409 10.31 -2.19 35.40
C ALA A 409 10.04 -1.09 36.44
N ASP A 410 11.06 -0.76 37.21
CA ASP A 410 11.07 0.30 38.23
C ASP A 410 10.81 1.68 37.63
N GLU A 411 11.40 1.98 36.47
CA GLU A 411 11.15 3.25 35.78
C GLU A 411 9.73 3.31 35.18
N VAL A 412 9.20 2.21 34.63
CA VAL A 412 7.82 2.18 34.11
C VAL A 412 6.80 2.46 35.23
N GLU A 413 6.98 1.82 36.40
CA GLU A 413 6.11 2.03 37.55
C GLU A 413 6.22 3.45 38.10
N SER A 414 7.41 4.07 38.02
CA SER A 414 7.62 5.46 38.45
C SER A 414 6.84 6.49 37.61
N LEU A 415 6.55 6.18 36.33
CA LEU A 415 5.76 7.05 35.46
C LEU A 415 4.28 7.13 35.87
N SER A 416 3.81 6.24 36.75
CA SER A 416 2.43 6.22 37.27
C SER A 416 1.36 6.27 36.17
N LEU A 417 1.65 5.65 35.01
CA LEU A 417 0.71 5.56 33.91
C LEU A 417 -0.37 4.52 34.22
N ASP A 418 -1.57 4.75 33.73
CA ASP A 418 -2.68 3.80 33.75
C ASP A 418 -3.29 3.66 32.34
N PHE A 419 -4.32 2.83 32.17
CA PHE A 419 -4.96 2.63 30.86
C PHE A 419 -5.99 3.72 30.54
N THR A 420 -5.61 4.98 30.77
CA THR A 420 -6.35 6.16 30.35
C THR A 420 -5.55 7.05 29.39
N VAL A 421 -6.24 7.96 28.71
CA VAL A 421 -5.67 8.96 27.80
C VAL A 421 -6.44 10.26 27.92
N ASP A 422 -5.72 11.36 27.97
CA ASP A 422 -6.28 12.71 27.93
C ASP A 422 -6.26 13.24 26.50
N ASP A 423 -7.45 13.44 25.94
CA ASP A 423 -7.64 14.06 24.63
C ASP A 423 -7.82 15.57 24.83
N GLN A 424 -6.86 16.36 24.36
CA GLN A 424 -7.00 17.82 24.32
C GLN A 424 -8.02 18.20 23.25
N ILE A 425 -9.10 18.88 23.63
CA ILE A 425 -10.22 19.27 22.76
C ILE A 425 -10.32 20.79 22.54
N SER A 426 -9.34 21.54 23.03
CA SER A 426 -9.25 23.00 22.90
C SER A 426 -8.46 23.37 21.66
N ALA A 427 -8.77 24.51 21.04
CA ALA A 427 -8.00 25.04 19.93
C ALA A 427 -6.64 25.60 20.41
N ASP A 428 -5.69 25.73 19.47
CA ASP A 428 -4.38 26.32 19.76
C ASP A 428 -4.55 27.77 20.26
N GLY A 429 -4.19 28.02 21.53
CA GLY A 429 -4.26 29.35 22.15
C GLY A 429 -5.44 29.58 23.11
N GLU A 430 -6.34 28.60 23.26
CA GLU A 430 -7.42 28.63 24.24
C GLU A 430 -7.02 28.03 25.60
N THR A 431 -7.87 28.20 26.61
CA THR A 431 -7.76 27.46 27.86
C THR A 431 -7.77 25.95 27.57
N VAL A 432 -6.70 25.26 27.99
CA VAL A 432 -6.54 23.82 27.75
C VAL A 432 -7.69 23.05 28.39
N ARG A 433 -8.52 22.43 27.54
CA ARG A 433 -9.59 21.50 27.91
C ARG A 433 -9.21 20.09 27.47
N SER A 434 -9.40 19.12 28.35
CA SER A 434 -9.06 17.71 28.12
C SER A 434 -10.19 16.78 28.52
N LEU A 435 -10.45 15.76 27.69
CA LEU A 435 -11.35 14.65 27.99
C LEU A 435 -10.54 13.40 28.29
N THR A 436 -10.66 12.87 29.51
CA THR A 436 -10.04 11.60 29.89
C THR A 436 -10.89 10.42 29.40
N ARG A 437 -10.27 9.46 28.72
CA ARG A 437 -10.92 8.25 28.23
C ARG A 437 -10.18 7.00 28.67
N GLU A 438 -10.93 5.92 28.89
CA GLU A 438 -10.32 4.60 29.11
C GLU A 438 -9.90 3.98 27.78
N LEU A 439 -8.64 3.56 27.70
CA LEU A 439 -8.09 2.82 26.55
C LEU A 439 -8.67 1.40 26.46
N ILE A 440 -9.00 0.81 27.61
CA ILE A 440 -9.68 -0.47 27.73
C ILE A 440 -10.90 -0.28 28.63
N PRO A 441 -12.12 -0.60 28.15
CA PRO A 441 -13.35 -0.43 28.95
C PRO A 441 -13.29 -1.18 30.29
N GLY A 442 -13.58 -0.46 31.38
CA GLY A 442 -13.60 -0.97 32.75
C GLY A 442 -12.21 -1.24 33.34
N ARG A 443 -11.14 -0.78 32.68
CA ARG A 443 -9.76 -0.99 33.10
C ARG A 443 -8.94 0.29 33.19
N GLY A 444 -9.56 1.46 33.20
CA GLY A 444 -8.86 2.76 33.27
C GLY A 444 -7.83 2.82 34.38
N SER A 445 -8.18 2.43 35.60
CA SER A 445 -7.29 2.45 36.77
C SER A 445 -6.26 1.32 36.83
N THR A 446 -6.09 0.53 35.75
CA THR A 446 -5.07 -0.52 35.71
C THR A 446 -3.70 0.13 35.53
N PRO A 447 -2.72 -0.05 36.43
CA PRO A 447 -1.40 0.53 36.25
C PRO A 447 -0.66 -0.11 35.08
N VAL A 448 0.12 0.69 34.38
CA VAL A 448 1.04 0.22 33.34
C VAL A 448 2.28 -0.36 34.01
N THR A 449 2.62 -1.58 33.65
CA THR A 449 3.77 -2.35 34.14
C THR A 449 4.62 -2.84 32.98
N LYS A 450 5.83 -3.34 33.27
CA LYS A 450 6.71 -3.93 32.24
C LYS A 450 6.02 -5.03 31.41
N ASP A 451 5.12 -5.79 32.03
CA ASP A 451 4.44 -6.93 31.39
C ASP A 451 3.29 -6.48 30.49
N ASN A 452 2.58 -5.39 30.83
CA ASN A 452 1.41 -4.92 30.09
C ASN A 452 1.67 -3.67 29.22
N ARG A 453 2.86 -3.04 29.29
CA ARG A 453 3.19 -1.81 28.52
C ARG A 453 3.02 -1.94 27.00
N LEU A 454 3.27 -3.12 26.44
CA LEU A 454 3.07 -3.34 25.00
C LEU A 454 1.59 -3.27 24.63
N LEU A 455 0.73 -3.72 25.54
CA LEU A 455 -0.72 -3.60 25.42
C LEU A 455 -1.13 -2.12 25.48
N TYR A 456 -0.61 -1.37 26.46
CA TYR A 456 -0.84 0.07 26.56
C TYR A 456 -0.43 0.81 25.28
N ILE A 457 0.78 0.56 24.77
CA ILE A 457 1.28 1.15 23.51
C ILE A 457 0.34 0.82 22.34
N SER A 458 -0.08 -0.45 22.22
CA SER A 458 -1.00 -0.87 21.16
C SER A 458 -2.36 -0.19 21.25
N TYR A 459 -2.93 -0.06 22.46
CA TYR A 459 -4.22 0.61 22.65
C TYR A 459 -4.13 2.12 22.48
N MET A 460 -3.00 2.74 22.86
CA MET A 460 -2.75 4.17 22.59
C MET A 460 -2.70 4.44 21.08
N ALA A 461 -1.96 3.62 20.32
CA ALA A 461 -1.91 3.73 18.87
C ALA A 461 -3.28 3.50 18.23
N ARG A 462 -4.03 2.47 18.68
CA ARG A 462 -5.41 2.22 18.24
C ARG A 462 -6.33 3.38 18.57
N HIS A 463 -6.21 3.97 19.76
CA HIS A 463 -7.03 5.11 20.17
C HIS A 463 -6.81 6.28 19.22
N ARG A 464 -5.56 6.74 19.07
CA ARG A 464 -5.21 7.89 18.23
C ARG A 464 -5.51 7.68 16.75
N LEU A 465 -5.26 6.50 16.20
CA LEU A 465 -5.39 6.25 14.76
C LEU A 465 -6.78 5.76 14.34
N VAL A 466 -7.54 5.11 15.23
CA VAL A 466 -8.80 4.43 14.89
C VAL A 466 -9.97 4.97 15.69
N VAL A 467 -9.90 4.94 17.02
CA VAL A 467 -11.06 5.22 17.89
C VAL A 467 -11.39 6.70 17.93
N GLN A 468 -10.40 7.55 18.20
CA GLN A 468 -10.57 9.00 18.31
C GLN A 468 -11.10 9.60 17.01
N PRO A 469 -10.51 9.34 15.82
CA PRO A 469 -11.00 9.90 14.57
C PRO A 469 -12.15 9.09 13.91
N ALA A 470 -12.77 8.15 14.62
CA ALA A 470 -13.67 7.17 14.02
C ALA A 470 -14.85 7.81 13.28
N GLN A 471 -15.56 8.75 13.91
CA GLN A 471 -16.81 9.29 13.38
C GLN A 471 -16.61 10.05 12.06
N GLN A 472 -15.69 11.00 12.04
CA GLN A 472 -15.27 11.77 10.88
C GLN A 472 -14.66 10.89 9.78
N THR A 473 -13.82 9.91 10.15
CA THR A 473 -13.21 8.99 9.18
C THR A 473 -14.28 8.14 8.51
N MET A 474 -15.20 7.55 9.29
CA MET A 474 -16.26 6.69 8.76
C MET A 474 -17.26 7.49 7.92
N ALA A 475 -17.62 8.70 8.35
CA ALA A 475 -18.48 9.59 7.58
C ALA A 475 -17.86 9.91 6.21
N PHE A 476 -16.60 10.34 6.18
CA PHE A 476 -15.87 10.59 4.94
C PHE A 476 -15.80 9.34 4.05
N LEU A 477 -15.41 8.20 4.62
CA LEU A 477 -15.31 6.95 3.85
C LEU A 477 -16.68 6.48 3.35
N ARG A 478 -17.77 6.69 4.09
CA ARG A 478 -19.13 6.39 3.61
C ARG A 478 -19.45 7.20 2.36
N GLY A 479 -19.09 8.48 2.36
CA GLY A 479 -19.24 9.37 1.22
C GLY A 479 -18.43 8.92 0.01
N LEU A 480 -17.15 8.65 0.23
CA LEU A 480 -16.24 8.17 -0.80
C LEU A 480 -16.77 6.87 -1.45
N ARG A 481 -17.22 5.92 -0.62
CA ARG A 481 -17.75 4.62 -1.04
C ARG A 481 -19.10 4.71 -1.78
N ALA A 482 -19.85 5.79 -1.57
CA ALA A 482 -21.08 6.03 -2.33
C ALA A 482 -20.79 6.34 -3.80
N ILE A 483 -19.58 6.82 -4.12
CA ILE A 483 -19.17 7.16 -5.48
C ILE A 483 -18.22 6.10 -6.06
N ILE A 484 -17.18 5.72 -5.31
CA ILE A 484 -16.15 4.76 -5.72
C ILE A 484 -16.35 3.44 -4.98
N ALA A 485 -16.43 2.32 -5.71
CA ALA A 485 -16.65 1.03 -5.08
C ALA A 485 -15.49 0.68 -4.12
N PRO A 486 -15.76 0.15 -2.90
CA PRO A 486 -14.71 -0.18 -1.93
C PRO A 486 -13.67 -1.17 -2.48
N THR A 487 -14.09 -2.11 -3.31
CA THR A 487 -13.22 -3.10 -3.96
C THR A 487 -12.23 -2.48 -4.95
N TRP A 488 -12.50 -1.27 -5.45
CA TRP A 488 -11.55 -0.57 -6.30
C TRP A 488 -10.44 0.06 -5.47
N LEU A 489 -10.79 0.66 -4.33
CA LEU A 489 -9.83 1.29 -3.43
C LEU A 489 -8.86 0.27 -2.81
N SER A 490 -9.31 -0.96 -2.55
CA SER A 490 -8.48 -2.00 -1.93
C SER A 490 -7.38 -2.58 -2.82
N MET A 491 -7.37 -2.26 -4.11
CA MET A 491 -6.32 -2.69 -5.03
C MET A 491 -5.05 -1.83 -4.95
N PHE A 492 -5.15 -0.66 -4.34
CA PHE A 492 -4.08 0.32 -4.29
C PHE A 492 -3.44 0.40 -2.90
N ASN A 493 -2.12 0.57 -2.87
CA ASN A 493 -1.43 0.98 -1.64
C ASN A 493 -1.50 2.51 -1.44
N GLN A 494 -1.01 3.01 -0.30
CA GLN A 494 -1.05 4.44 0.04
C GLN A 494 -0.38 5.37 -1.00
N ILE A 495 0.72 4.94 -1.63
CA ILE A 495 1.44 5.77 -2.63
C ILE A 495 0.63 5.80 -3.93
N GLU A 496 0.07 4.66 -4.32
CA GLU A 496 -0.75 4.55 -5.52
C GLU A 496 -2.08 5.30 -5.38
N LEU A 497 -2.73 5.23 -4.21
CA LEU A 497 -3.92 6.04 -3.92
C LEU A 497 -3.62 7.54 -3.95
N GLN A 498 -2.49 7.96 -3.37
CA GLN A 498 -2.09 9.36 -3.44
C GLN A 498 -1.85 9.80 -4.88
N ARG A 499 -1.21 8.96 -5.70
CA ARG A 499 -0.99 9.25 -7.13
C ARG A 499 -2.28 9.27 -7.95
N LEU A 500 -3.22 8.39 -7.64
CA LEU A 500 -4.51 8.33 -8.30
C LEU A 500 -5.33 9.60 -8.04
N VAL A 501 -5.28 10.10 -6.81
CA VAL A 501 -6.08 11.25 -6.36
C VAL A 501 -5.39 12.58 -6.64
N GLY A 502 -4.09 12.68 -6.40
CA GLY A 502 -3.31 13.91 -6.50
C GLY A 502 -2.29 14.00 -7.64
N GLY A 503 -2.13 12.93 -8.42
CA GLY A 503 -1.15 12.87 -9.52
C GLY A 503 0.25 12.42 -9.08
N ASP A 504 1.14 12.20 -10.05
CA ASP A 504 2.51 11.75 -9.79
C ASP A 504 3.50 12.93 -9.64
N SER A 505 4.55 12.72 -8.85
CA SER A 505 5.63 13.70 -8.63
C SER A 505 6.78 13.57 -9.63
N SER A 506 6.68 12.68 -10.62
CA SER A 506 7.67 12.52 -11.68
C SER A 506 7.68 13.72 -12.65
N GLU A 507 8.81 13.93 -13.34
CA GLU A 507 8.92 15.02 -14.32
C GLU A 507 7.88 14.90 -15.44
N ILE A 508 7.34 16.04 -15.88
CA ILE A 508 6.33 16.07 -16.93
C ILE A 508 6.99 15.75 -18.28
N SER A 509 6.56 14.64 -18.88
CA SER A 509 6.95 14.28 -20.24
C SER A 509 6.25 15.18 -21.26
N ILE A 510 7.02 16.02 -21.93
CA ILE A 510 6.50 16.92 -22.97
C ILE A 510 5.96 16.15 -24.17
N ASP A 511 6.60 15.05 -24.54
CA ASP A 511 6.16 14.25 -25.67
C ASP A 511 4.84 13.53 -25.35
N ASP A 512 4.63 13.08 -24.11
CA ASP A 512 3.34 12.55 -23.67
C ASP A 512 2.26 13.64 -23.63
N LEU A 513 2.56 14.80 -23.04
CA LEU A 513 1.62 15.93 -22.98
C LEU A 513 1.18 16.37 -24.38
N ARG A 514 2.12 16.48 -25.32
CA ARG A 514 1.86 16.82 -26.72
C ARG A 514 1.01 15.77 -27.43
N ALA A 515 1.30 14.49 -27.23
CA ALA A 515 0.57 13.39 -27.86
C ALA A 515 -0.87 13.20 -27.33
N ASN A 516 -1.22 13.85 -26.22
CA ASN A 516 -2.55 13.80 -25.61
C ASN A 516 -3.23 15.19 -25.55
N THR A 517 -2.67 16.19 -26.23
CA THR A 517 -3.32 17.51 -26.37
C THR A 517 -4.28 17.48 -27.55
N ASN A 518 -5.54 17.83 -27.32
CA ASN A 518 -6.52 18.01 -28.39
C ASN A 518 -6.47 19.44 -28.90
N TYR A 519 -6.27 19.63 -30.21
CA TYR A 519 -6.25 20.95 -30.82
C TYR A 519 -7.59 21.24 -31.49
N SER A 520 -8.08 22.47 -31.35
CA SER A 520 -9.36 22.91 -31.90
C SER A 520 -9.25 24.27 -32.60
N GLY A 521 -10.30 24.66 -33.31
CA GLY A 521 -10.31 25.89 -34.10
C GLY A 521 -9.39 25.80 -35.32
N LEU A 522 -8.50 26.78 -35.49
CA LEU A 522 -7.57 26.86 -36.63
C LEU A 522 -6.30 25.99 -36.44
N TYR A 523 -6.13 25.36 -35.28
CA TYR A 523 -4.92 24.65 -34.90
C TYR A 523 -4.96 23.15 -35.19
N VAL A 524 -5.54 22.74 -36.31
CA VAL A 524 -5.57 21.33 -36.75
C VAL A 524 -4.34 20.97 -37.59
N ILE A 525 -4.03 19.68 -37.71
CA ILE A 525 -3.06 19.20 -38.71
C ILE A 525 -3.69 19.45 -40.08
N GLY A 526 -2.98 20.18 -40.94
CA GLY A 526 -3.47 20.53 -42.27
C GLY A 526 -3.62 19.30 -43.17
N ASP A 527 -4.30 19.49 -44.30
CA ASP A 527 -4.47 18.48 -45.35
C ASP A 527 -3.12 17.99 -45.92
N ASP A 528 -2.06 18.77 -45.71
CA ASP A 528 -0.66 18.51 -46.02
C ASP A 528 0.06 17.61 -45.00
N GLY A 529 -0.62 17.23 -43.91
CA GLY A 529 -0.07 16.42 -42.84
C GLY A 529 0.84 17.19 -41.88
N GLU A 530 0.93 18.52 -42.00
CA GLU A 530 1.79 19.36 -41.19
C GLU A 530 1.01 20.01 -40.04
N GLU A 531 1.64 20.08 -38.86
CA GLU A 531 1.08 20.83 -37.73
C GLU A 531 1.15 22.33 -38.00
N HIS A 532 0.13 23.07 -37.55
CA HIS A 532 0.12 24.52 -37.65
C HIS A 532 1.39 25.15 -37.04
N PRO A 533 2.06 26.12 -37.71
CA PRO A 533 3.35 26.68 -37.27
C PRO A 533 3.35 27.21 -35.82
N THR A 534 2.24 27.78 -35.37
CA THR A 534 2.06 28.23 -33.99
C THR A 534 2.10 27.08 -32.97
N ILE A 535 1.54 25.91 -33.30
CA ILE A 535 1.59 24.73 -32.43
C ILE A 535 3.02 24.18 -32.35
N GLN A 536 3.72 24.16 -33.48
CA GLN A 536 5.14 23.79 -33.51
C GLN A 536 5.99 24.73 -32.64
N LEU A 537 5.73 26.04 -32.72
CA LEU A 537 6.41 27.04 -31.90
C LEU A 537 6.08 26.91 -30.41
N PHE A 538 4.81 26.68 -30.07
CA PHE A 538 4.36 26.44 -28.70
C PHE A 538 5.15 25.27 -28.07
N TRP A 539 5.18 24.10 -28.70
CA TRP A 539 5.93 22.95 -28.15
C TRP A 539 7.43 23.16 -28.12
N LYS A 540 7.98 23.94 -29.06
CA LYS A 540 9.39 24.33 -29.02
C LYS A 540 9.72 25.17 -27.78
N VAL A 541 8.83 26.08 -27.39
CA VAL A 541 8.96 26.89 -26.17
C VAL A 541 8.80 26.01 -24.92
N VAL A 542 7.75 25.17 -24.87
CA VAL A 542 7.48 24.29 -23.71
C VAL A 542 8.60 23.27 -23.47
N ARG A 543 9.27 22.77 -24.51
CA ARG A 543 10.46 21.91 -24.35
C ARG A 543 11.62 22.63 -23.65
N GLY A 544 11.70 23.95 -23.78
CA GLY A 544 12.70 24.78 -23.11
C GLY A 544 12.37 25.09 -21.64
N PHE A 545 11.16 24.75 -21.16
CA PHE A 545 10.77 24.98 -19.78
C PHE A 545 11.49 24.00 -18.83
N THR A 546 11.78 24.48 -17.63
CA THR A 546 12.13 23.64 -16.47
C THR A 546 10.94 22.78 -16.05
N ASP A 547 11.15 21.71 -15.27
CA ASP A 547 10.04 20.90 -14.75
C ASP A 547 9.04 21.75 -13.94
N ALA A 548 9.55 22.68 -13.12
CA ALA A 548 8.78 23.71 -12.41
C ALA A 548 7.84 24.48 -13.35
N GLN A 549 8.38 25.09 -14.40
CA GLN A 549 7.60 25.87 -15.38
C GLN A 549 6.62 25.00 -16.18
N ARG A 550 6.93 23.73 -16.41
CA ARG A 550 6.00 22.78 -17.04
C ARG A 550 4.85 22.46 -16.10
N ARG A 551 5.13 22.27 -14.81
CA ARG A 551 4.10 22.11 -13.76
C ARG A 551 3.27 23.37 -13.65
N ASP A 552 3.86 24.55 -13.71
CA ASP A 552 3.13 25.82 -13.71
C ASP A 552 2.25 25.99 -14.93
N LEU A 553 2.74 25.61 -16.12
CA LEU A 553 1.93 25.62 -17.33
C LEU A 553 0.79 24.61 -17.26
N LEU A 554 1.06 23.40 -16.78
CA LEU A 554 0.05 22.35 -16.64
C LEU A 554 -0.97 22.76 -15.59
N LYS A 555 -0.52 23.27 -14.43
CA LYS A 555 -1.32 23.91 -13.40
C LYS A 555 -2.13 24.99 -14.06
N TYR A 556 -1.57 26.07 -14.61
CA TYR A 556 -2.28 27.14 -15.32
C TYR A 556 -3.37 26.68 -16.32
N VAL A 557 -3.10 25.64 -17.13
CA VAL A 557 -4.05 25.10 -18.11
C VAL A 557 -5.08 24.15 -17.48
N THR A 558 -4.83 23.63 -16.27
CA THR A 558 -5.68 22.65 -15.56
C THR A 558 -6.21 23.08 -14.16
N SER A 559 -5.72 24.20 -13.59
CA SER A 559 -5.95 24.79 -12.25
C SER A 559 -5.12 26.11 -12.02
N THR A 560 -5.21 26.81 -10.88
CA THR A 560 -4.48 28.07 -10.57
C THR A 560 -3.45 27.88 -9.41
N PRO A 561 -2.35 28.68 -9.29
CA PRO A 561 -0.98 28.18 -8.92
C PRO A 561 -0.48 28.30 -7.46
N LEU A 562 0.59 27.52 -7.08
CA LEU A 562 1.66 27.75 -6.05
C LEU A 562 2.69 26.56 -5.90
N ASP A 563 3.99 26.89 -5.65
CA ASP A 563 5.34 26.22 -5.87
C ASP A 563 5.84 25.15 -4.83
N ASP A 564 7.04 24.49 -4.87
CA ASP A 564 7.83 23.62 -5.78
C ASP A 564 9.12 23.10 -5.01
N GLN A 565 9.87 22.03 -5.44
CA GLN A 565 11.38 21.77 -5.30
C GLN A 565 11.85 20.27 -5.51
N ILE A 566 12.98 20.04 -6.24
CA ILE A 566 13.51 18.78 -6.87
C ILE A 566 15.05 18.55 -6.67
N SER A 567 15.57 17.30 -6.84
CA SER A 567 16.77 16.84 -7.65
C SER A 567 17.63 15.74 -6.97
N ALA A 568 18.58 15.00 -7.58
CA ALA A 568 18.87 14.28 -8.85
C ALA A 568 20.19 13.45 -8.60
N ASP A 569 20.52 12.32 -9.23
CA ASP A 569 21.48 12.19 -10.37
C ASP A 569 21.91 10.71 -10.57
N GLY A 570 22.36 10.33 -11.76
CA GLY A 570 22.69 8.94 -12.17
C GLY A 570 24.07 8.72 -12.81
N GLU A 571 24.40 7.46 -13.12
CA GLU A 571 25.52 7.07 -14.00
C GLU A 571 25.30 5.70 -14.68
N THR A 572 26.02 5.44 -15.78
CA THR A 572 25.67 4.49 -16.86
C THR A 572 26.29 3.07 -16.75
N VAL A 573 25.51 2.03 -17.10
CA VAL A 573 25.85 0.59 -16.94
C VAL A 573 25.77 -0.18 -18.27
N ARG A 574 26.73 -1.09 -18.52
CA ARG A 574 26.77 -2.02 -19.67
C ARG A 574 25.54 -2.95 -19.71
N SER A 575 24.86 -3.02 -20.86
CA SER A 575 23.57 -3.71 -20.99
C SER A 575 23.71 -5.17 -21.43
N LEU A 576 22.87 -6.01 -20.82
CA LEU A 576 22.66 -7.40 -21.20
C LEU A 576 21.17 -7.52 -21.54
N THR A 577 20.84 -7.71 -22.81
CA THR A 577 19.45 -7.69 -23.29
C THR A 577 18.74 -8.96 -22.83
N ARG A 578 17.64 -8.78 -22.09
CA ARG A 578 16.74 -9.86 -21.66
C ARG A 578 15.32 -9.51 -22.09
N GLU A 579 14.62 -10.48 -22.66
CA GLU A 579 13.22 -10.29 -23.05
C GLU A 579 12.35 -10.20 -21.79
N LEU A 580 11.57 -9.13 -21.65
CA LEU A 580 10.61 -8.94 -20.55
C LEU A 580 9.40 -9.88 -20.67
N ILE A 581 9.08 -10.28 -21.90
CA ILE A 581 8.04 -11.23 -22.25
C ILE A 581 8.68 -12.28 -23.19
N PRO A 582 8.67 -13.58 -22.84
CA PRO A 582 9.27 -14.62 -23.67
C PRO A 582 8.70 -14.63 -25.09
N GLY A 583 9.57 -14.59 -26.10
CA GLY A 583 9.19 -14.68 -27.51
C GLY A 583 8.64 -13.39 -28.12
N ARG A 584 8.73 -12.25 -27.40
CA ARG A 584 8.28 -10.93 -27.87
C ARG A 584 9.39 -9.86 -27.87
N GLY A 585 10.67 -10.24 -27.88
CA GLY A 585 11.81 -9.30 -27.80
C GLY A 585 11.90 -8.24 -28.90
N SER A 586 11.22 -8.44 -30.03
CA SER A 586 11.15 -7.53 -31.17
C SER A 586 9.82 -6.75 -31.28
N THR A 587 8.95 -6.84 -30.26
CA THR A 587 7.72 -6.05 -30.21
C THR A 587 8.06 -4.60 -29.82
N PRO A 588 7.78 -3.59 -30.66
CA PRO A 588 8.07 -2.20 -30.33
C PRO A 588 7.21 -1.74 -29.15
N VAL A 589 7.78 -0.89 -28.30
CA VAL A 589 7.01 -0.20 -27.25
C VAL A 589 6.18 0.90 -27.92
N THR A 590 4.86 0.81 -27.80
CA THR A 590 3.87 1.74 -28.37
C THR A 590 3.08 2.41 -27.25
N LYS A 591 2.29 3.44 -27.57
CA LYS A 591 1.36 4.09 -26.62
C LYS A 591 0.50 3.05 -25.88
N ASP A 592 0.13 1.98 -26.56
CA ASP A 592 -0.80 0.95 -26.08
C ASP A 592 -0.17 -0.09 -25.15
N ASN A 593 1.16 -0.27 -25.18
CA ASN A 593 1.85 -1.28 -24.37
C ASN A 593 2.86 -0.69 -23.36
N ARG A 594 2.96 0.65 -23.26
CA ARG A 594 3.93 1.35 -22.40
C ARG A 594 3.79 1.03 -20.91
N LEU A 595 2.57 0.96 -20.38
CA LEU A 595 2.32 0.64 -18.97
C LEU A 595 2.72 -0.81 -18.64
N LEU A 596 2.46 -1.72 -19.59
CA LEU A 596 2.86 -3.11 -19.51
C LEU A 596 4.39 -3.26 -19.56
N TYR A 597 5.07 -2.50 -20.44
CA TYR A 597 6.52 -2.42 -20.49
C TYR A 597 7.11 -1.89 -19.17
N ILE A 598 6.56 -0.80 -18.61
CA ILE A 598 7.00 -0.21 -17.33
C ILE A 598 6.85 -1.22 -16.18
N SER A 599 5.69 -1.88 -16.08
CA SER A 599 5.42 -2.91 -15.06
C SER A 599 6.37 -4.11 -15.18
N TYR A 600 6.55 -4.65 -16.39
CA TYR A 600 7.50 -5.76 -16.60
C TYR A 600 8.95 -5.35 -16.38
N MET A 601 9.33 -4.13 -16.73
CA MET A 601 10.67 -3.61 -16.45
C MET A 601 10.92 -3.49 -14.94
N ALA A 602 9.98 -2.93 -14.19
CA ALA A 602 10.05 -2.83 -12.73
C ALA A 602 10.14 -4.22 -12.08
N ARG A 603 9.26 -5.16 -12.48
CA ARG A 603 9.32 -6.56 -12.01
C ARG A 603 10.62 -7.25 -12.39
N HIS A 604 11.11 -7.06 -13.62
CA HIS A 604 12.36 -7.65 -14.06
C HIS A 604 13.53 -7.14 -13.21
N ARG A 605 13.61 -5.83 -12.95
CA ARG A 605 14.68 -5.21 -12.15
C ARG A 605 14.62 -5.57 -10.66
N LEU A 606 13.43 -5.58 -10.07
CA LEU A 606 13.26 -5.71 -8.61
C LEU A 606 13.09 -7.16 -8.14
N VAL A 607 12.51 -8.02 -8.97
CA VAL A 607 12.12 -9.38 -8.56
C VAL A 607 12.87 -10.43 -9.36
N VAL A 608 12.78 -10.40 -10.70
CA VAL A 608 13.30 -11.49 -11.55
C VAL A 608 14.82 -11.50 -11.64
N GLN A 609 15.43 -10.35 -11.91
CA GLN A 609 16.87 -10.21 -12.08
C GLN A 609 17.68 -10.62 -10.83
N PRO A 610 17.28 -10.24 -9.59
CA PRO A 610 17.97 -10.69 -8.38
C PRO A 610 17.40 -11.98 -7.75
N ALA A 611 16.37 -12.62 -8.34
CA ALA A 611 15.59 -13.68 -7.69
C ALA A 611 16.45 -14.79 -7.06
N GLN A 612 17.45 -15.26 -7.81
CA GLN A 612 18.31 -16.36 -7.38
C GLN A 612 19.12 -16.00 -6.13
N GLN A 613 19.72 -14.81 -6.12
CA GLN A 613 20.49 -14.28 -4.99
C GLN A 613 19.58 -14.01 -3.79
N THR A 614 18.43 -13.36 -4.02
CA THR A 614 17.46 -13.03 -2.97
C THR A 614 16.90 -14.27 -2.30
N MET A 615 16.52 -15.30 -3.06
CA MET A 615 16.01 -16.55 -2.49
C MET A 615 17.07 -17.32 -1.71
N ALA A 616 18.32 -17.36 -2.19
CA ALA A 616 19.41 -17.99 -1.47
C ALA A 616 19.70 -17.26 -0.14
N PHE A 617 19.74 -15.92 -0.17
CA PHE A 617 19.92 -15.09 1.02
C PHE A 617 18.79 -15.31 2.04
N LEU A 618 17.52 -15.20 1.60
CA LEU A 618 16.37 -15.38 2.48
C LEU A 618 16.29 -16.79 3.05
N ARG A 619 16.72 -17.82 2.31
CA ARG A 619 16.81 -19.19 2.84
C ARG A 619 17.80 -19.28 4.00
N GLY A 620 18.98 -18.68 3.86
CA GLY A 620 19.97 -18.63 4.95
C GLY A 620 19.47 -17.84 6.16
N LEU A 621 18.86 -16.68 5.93
CA LEU A 621 18.30 -15.85 6.99
C LEU A 621 17.19 -16.57 7.77
N ARG A 622 16.26 -17.21 7.06
CA ARG A 622 15.11 -17.94 7.64
C ARG A 622 15.53 -19.20 8.42
N ALA A 623 16.72 -19.73 8.16
CA ALA A 623 17.24 -20.86 8.92
C ALA A 623 17.63 -20.49 10.36
N ILE A 624 17.89 -19.20 10.62
CA ILE A 624 18.33 -18.68 11.92
C ILE A 624 17.25 -17.80 12.56
N ILE A 625 16.57 -16.96 11.78
CA ILE A 625 15.58 -15.99 12.25
C ILE A 625 14.21 -16.34 11.68
N ALA A 626 13.22 -16.51 12.56
CA ALA A 626 11.85 -16.82 12.15
C ALA A 626 11.25 -15.68 11.29
N PRO A 627 10.56 -15.98 10.17
CA PRO A 627 9.95 -14.96 9.31
C PRO A 627 8.99 -14.03 10.05
N THR A 628 8.28 -14.55 11.05
CA THR A 628 7.33 -13.80 11.88
C THR A 628 7.99 -12.73 12.74
N TRP A 629 9.29 -12.86 13.04
CA TRP A 629 10.03 -11.82 13.76
C TRP A 629 10.46 -10.69 12.84
N LEU A 630 10.81 -11.02 11.60
CA LEU A 630 11.17 -10.04 10.58
C LEU A 630 9.95 -9.20 10.15
N SER A 631 8.76 -9.79 10.12
CA SER A 631 7.52 -9.08 9.78
C SER A 631 7.10 -8.04 10.83
N MET A 632 7.73 -8.02 12.00
CA MET A 632 7.49 -7.00 13.02
C MET A 632 8.22 -5.68 12.71
N PHE A 633 9.13 -5.66 11.74
CA PHE A 633 9.96 -4.51 11.38
C PHE A 633 9.65 -4.07 9.95
N ASN A 634 9.52 -2.75 9.74
CA ASN A 634 9.46 -2.19 8.39
C ASN A 634 10.87 -2.17 7.74
N GLN A 635 10.95 -1.81 6.45
CA GLN A 635 12.21 -1.78 5.71
C GLN A 635 13.30 -0.94 6.40
N THR A 636 12.94 0.25 6.89
CA THR A 636 13.87 1.18 7.54
C THR A 636 14.37 0.65 8.88
N GLU A 637 13.49 0.03 9.67
CA GLU A 637 13.82 -0.60 10.95
C GLU A 637 14.69 -1.84 10.76
N LEU A 638 14.38 -2.67 9.76
CA LEU A 638 15.20 -3.82 9.42
C LEU A 638 16.60 -3.37 8.97
N GLN A 639 16.68 -2.26 8.22
CA GLN A 639 17.94 -1.64 7.84
C GLN A 639 18.71 -1.05 9.03
N ARG A 640 18.03 -0.45 10.01
CA ARG A 640 18.66 0.04 11.26
C ARG A 640 19.09 -1.11 12.17
N LEU A 641 18.29 -2.18 12.22
CA LEU A 641 18.58 -3.38 13.03
C LEU A 641 19.82 -4.10 12.52
N VAL A 642 19.94 -4.23 11.19
CA VAL A 642 21.08 -4.91 10.56
C VAL A 642 22.29 -3.98 10.41
N GLY A 643 22.05 -2.69 10.11
CA GLY A 643 23.08 -1.74 9.73
C GLY A 643 23.48 -0.72 10.80
N GLY A 644 22.81 -0.67 11.95
CA GLY A 644 22.98 0.40 12.94
C GLY A 644 22.25 1.69 12.57
N ASP A 645 22.18 2.63 13.53
CA ASP A 645 21.46 3.89 13.37
C ASP A 645 22.27 4.94 12.59
N SER A 646 21.58 5.84 11.90
CA SER A 646 22.18 6.93 11.12
C SER A 646 22.33 8.24 11.90
N SER A 647 21.91 8.27 13.17
CA SER A 647 22.12 9.39 14.09
C SER A 647 23.61 9.70 14.29
N GLU A 648 23.91 10.92 14.75
CA GLU A 648 25.28 11.33 15.08
C GLU A 648 25.86 10.45 16.20
N ILE A 649 27.16 10.16 16.12
CA ILE A 649 27.82 9.35 17.14
C ILE A 649 27.97 10.15 18.43
N SER A 650 27.28 9.70 19.49
CA SER A 650 27.46 10.23 20.85
C SER A 650 28.81 9.78 21.43
N ILE A 651 29.71 10.75 21.61
CA ILE A 651 31.04 10.50 22.19
C ILE A 651 30.95 10.17 23.68
N ASP A 652 29.98 10.76 24.39
CA ASP A 652 29.81 10.49 25.82
C ASP A 652 29.25 9.07 26.05
N ASP A 653 28.34 8.58 25.18
CA ASP A 653 27.88 7.18 25.22
C ASP A 653 29.01 6.21 24.85
N LEU A 654 29.78 6.52 23.80
CA LEU A 654 30.93 5.69 23.41
C LEU A 654 31.97 5.61 24.55
N ARG A 655 32.27 6.74 25.20
CA ARG A 655 33.22 6.81 26.33
C ARG A 655 32.72 6.04 27.55
N ALA A 656 31.45 6.19 27.91
CA ALA A 656 30.85 5.48 29.04
C ALA A 656 30.87 3.96 28.87
N ASN A 657 30.85 3.48 27.61
CA ASN A 657 30.84 2.06 27.27
C ASN A 657 32.17 1.57 26.66
N THR A 658 33.29 2.26 26.94
CA THR A 658 34.62 1.86 26.50
C THR A 658 35.37 1.11 27.59
N ASN A 659 35.90 -0.07 27.26
CA ASN A 659 36.78 -0.84 28.13
C ASN A 659 38.24 -0.42 27.97
N TYR A 660 38.89 -0.05 29.06
CA TYR A 660 40.32 0.21 29.08
C TYR A 660 41.10 -1.00 29.58
N SER A 661 42.27 -1.26 29.00
CA SER A 661 43.13 -2.38 29.38
C SER A 661 44.61 -2.04 29.28
N GLY A 662 45.47 -2.87 29.87
CA GLY A 662 46.90 -2.59 29.98
C GLY A 662 47.17 -1.44 30.93
N LEU A 663 47.97 -0.45 30.50
CA LEU A 663 48.31 0.73 31.31
C LEU A 663 47.25 1.84 31.33
N TYR A 664 46.15 1.66 30.59
CA TYR A 664 45.08 2.66 30.47
C TYR A 664 43.88 2.41 31.38
N VAL A 665 43.95 1.40 32.25
CA VAL A 665 42.99 1.25 33.34
C VAL A 665 43.03 2.47 34.26
N ILE A 666 41.91 2.79 34.90
CA ILE A 666 41.85 3.84 35.91
C ILE A 666 42.83 3.47 37.04
N GLY A 667 43.67 4.42 37.42
CA GLY A 667 44.69 4.20 38.47
C GLY A 667 44.08 4.02 39.85
N ASP A 668 44.90 3.59 40.80
CA ASP A 668 44.52 3.50 42.22
C ASP A 668 44.18 4.89 42.82
N ASP A 669 44.57 5.96 42.13
CA ASP A 669 44.25 7.36 42.40
C ASP A 669 42.86 7.77 41.89
N GLY A 670 42.15 6.89 41.17
CA GLY A 670 40.84 7.16 40.59
C GLY A 670 40.88 7.98 39.30
N GLU A 671 42.08 8.28 38.78
CA GLU A 671 42.26 9.12 37.62
C GLU A 671 42.49 8.31 36.33
N GLU A 672 42.01 8.85 35.21
CA GLU A 672 42.31 8.30 33.89
C GLU A 672 43.75 8.62 33.49
N HIS A 673 44.41 7.69 32.79
CA HIS A 673 45.74 7.95 32.24
C HIS A 673 45.75 9.21 31.33
N PRO A 674 46.77 10.09 31.39
CA PRO A 674 46.81 11.35 30.63
C PRO A 674 46.55 11.20 29.12
N THR A 675 47.09 10.15 28.50
CA THR A 675 46.83 9.83 27.07
C THR A 675 45.35 9.54 26.78
N ILE A 676 44.60 8.93 27.70
CA ILE A 676 43.16 8.68 27.54
C ILE A 676 42.37 10.00 27.66
N GLN A 677 42.75 10.87 28.57
CA GLN A 677 42.17 12.22 28.69
C GLN A 677 42.39 13.02 27.40
N LEU A 678 43.61 12.97 26.83
CA LEU A 678 43.95 13.59 25.54
C LEU A 678 43.16 12.97 24.39
N PHE A 679 43.02 11.64 24.35
CA PHE A 679 42.25 10.94 23.32
C PHE A 679 40.81 11.46 23.26
N TRP A 680 40.10 11.49 24.40
CA TRP A 680 38.72 11.98 24.41
C TRP A 680 38.59 13.47 24.13
N LYS A 681 39.57 14.28 24.56
CA LYS A 681 39.64 15.70 24.19
C LYS A 681 39.73 15.88 22.68
N VAL A 682 40.58 15.09 22.01
CA VAL A 682 40.75 15.12 20.56
C VAL A 682 39.49 14.64 19.84
N VAL A 683 38.91 13.51 20.26
CA VAL A 683 37.73 12.89 19.64
C VAL A 683 36.47 13.76 19.79
N ARG A 684 36.31 14.48 20.90
CA ARG A 684 35.23 15.49 21.04
C ARG A 684 35.31 16.58 19.97
N GLY A 685 36.53 16.96 19.58
CA GLY A 685 36.78 17.92 18.50
C GLY A 685 36.80 17.32 17.09
N PHE A 686 36.31 16.10 16.88
CA PHE A 686 36.12 15.50 15.56
C PHE A 686 34.75 15.87 14.97
N THR A 687 34.69 15.99 13.64
CA THR A 687 33.42 16.04 12.89
C THR A 687 32.72 14.67 12.93
N ASP A 688 31.41 14.62 12.67
CA ASP A 688 30.69 13.34 12.64
C ASP A 688 31.29 12.34 11.64
N ALA A 689 31.74 12.83 10.46
CA ALA A 689 32.47 12.01 9.49
C ALA A 689 33.73 11.36 10.10
N GLN A 690 34.55 12.14 10.81
CA GLN A 690 35.75 11.63 11.49
C GLN A 690 35.42 10.68 12.65
N ARG A 691 34.31 10.89 13.36
CA ARG A 691 33.83 9.96 14.40
C ARG A 691 33.41 8.63 13.77
N ARG A 692 32.74 8.66 12.62
CA ARG A 692 32.36 7.47 11.86
C ARG A 692 33.57 6.73 11.30
N ASP A 693 34.59 7.47 10.85
CA ASP A 693 35.86 6.88 10.40
C ASP A 693 36.58 6.19 11.56
N LEU A 694 36.63 6.82 12.74
CA LEU A 694 37.20 6.20 13.95
C LEU A 694 36.43 4.94 14.35
N LEU A 695 35.09 5.00 14.34
CA LEU A 695 34.27 3.85 14.71
C LEU A 695 34.48 2.72 13.70
N LYS A 696 34.43 3.01 12.40
CA LYS A 696 34.70 2.04 11.33
C LYS A 696 36.10 1.45 11.43
N TYR A 697 37.10 2.27 11.78
CA TYR A 697 38.48 1.83 11.95
C TYR A 697 38.61 0.76 13.05
N VAL A 698 37.82 0.86 14.11
CA VAL A 698 37.90 -0.05 15.28
C VAL A 698 36.88 -1.19 15.21
N THR A 699 35.70 -1.00 14.62
CA THR A 699 34.57 -1.96 14.67
C THR A 699 34.15 -2.48 13.30
N SER A 700 34.78 -2.00 12.22
CA SER A 700 34.39 -2.26 10.82
C SER A 700 33.01 -1.72 10.40
N THR A 701 32.28 -1.04 11.31
CA THR A 701 31.00 -0.39 11.00
C THR A 701 31.07 1.11 11.31
N PRO A 702 30.64 2.00 10.38
CA PRO A 702 30.61 3.45 10.61
C PRO A 702 29.37 3.91 11.39
N ARG A 703 28.58 2.98 11.93
CA ARG A 703 27.29 3.26 12.58
C ARG A 703 27.24 2.72 13.99
N ALA A 704 26.64 3.50 14.88
CA ALA A 704 26.43 3.09 16.26
C ALA A 704 25.37 1.97 16.32
N PRO A 705 25.47 1.05 17.30
CA PRO A 705 24.41 0.09 17.58
C PRO A 705 23.10 0.80 17.92
N LEU A 706 21.97 0.21 17.53
CA LEU A 706 20.65 0.80 17.74
C LEU A 706 20.32 1.08 19.22
N LEU A 707 20.81 0.24 20.13
CA LEU A 707 20.58 0.35 21.58
C LEU A 707 21.73 1.07 22.31
N GLY A 708 22.56 1.83 21.58
CA GLY A 708 23.73 2.51 22.13
C GLY A 708 24.95 1.58 22.28
N PHE A 709 26.10 2.16 22.61
CA PHE A 709 27.38 1.44 22.62
C PHE A 709 27.48 0.37 23.71
N GLY A 710 26.66 0.43 24.76
CA GLY A 710 26.56 -0.62 25.78
C GLY A 710 26.04 -1.97 25.25
N SER A 711 25.38 -1.97 24.09
CA SER A 711 24.92 -3.18 23.40
C SER A 711 25.94 -3.75 22.39
N LEU A 712 27.08 -3.06 22.20
CA LEU A 712 28.15 -3.52 21.31
C LEU A 712 28.82 -4.76 21.90
N ASN A 713 28.87 -5.86 21.14
CA ASN A 713 29.48 -7.10 21.60
C ASN A 713 30.55 -7.59 20.62
N PRO A 714 31.85 -7.61 21.01
CA PRO A 714 32.40 -7.12 22.29
C PRO A 714 32.39 -5.58 22.39
N LEU A 715 32.50 -5.02 23.60
CA LEU A 715 32.54 -3.56 23.80
C LEU A 715 33.75 -2.90 23.12
N PHE A 716 33.61 -1.62 22.80
CA PHE A 716 34.73 -0.81 22.30
C PHE A 716 35.84 -0.80 23.35
N SER A 717 37.08 -1.07 22.94
CA SER A 717 38.18 -1.25 23.88
C SER A 717 39.41 -0.42 23.48
N ILE A 718 40.12 0.14 24.45
CA ILE A 718 41.38 0.87 24.24
C ILE A 718 42.49 0.23 25.08
N ARG A 719 43.65 -0.01 24.47
CA ARG A 719 44.85 -0.55 25.12
C ARG A 719 46.10 0.24 24.74
N ASP A 720 47.10 0.24 25.61
CA ASP A 720 48.39 0.87 25.33
C ASP A 720 49.14 0.18 24.16
N GLY A 721 49.65 1.00 23.24
CA GLY A 721 50.35 0.59 22.02
C GLY A 721 51.88 0.71 22.08
N GLY A 722 52.45 0.94 23.27
CA GLY A 722 53.88 1.23 23.49
C GLY A 722 54.20 2.72 23.68
N THR A 723 55.48 3.06 23.83
CA THR A 723 56.00 4.44 24.04
C THR A 723 56.43 5.14 22.75
N ASP A 724 56.45 4.44 21.63
CA ASP A 724 56.92 5.01 20.36
C ASP A 724 55.84 5.90 19.73
N GLU A 725 55.96 7.21 19.95
CA GLU A 725 55.07 8.24 19.42
C GLU A 725 55.18 8.41 17.89
N ALA A 726 56.15 7.77 17.22
CA ALA A 726 56.23 7.77 15.76
C ALA A 726 55.22 6.80 15.12
N ARG A 727 54.80 5.75 15.84
CA ARG A 727 53.83 4.76 15.35
C ARG A 727 52.44 5.35 15.19
N LEU A 728 51.64 4.81 14.28
CA LEU A 728 50.21 5.09 14.21
C LEU A 728 49.45 4.24 15.23
N PRO A 729 48.26 4.69 15.70
CA PRO A 729 47.31 3.79 16.34
C PRO A 729 47.01 2.60 15.41
N SER A 730 46.72 1.44 16.00
CA SER A 730 46.32 0.24 15.26
C SER A 730 45.04 -0.35 15.82
N ALA A 731 44.24 -1.03 15.00
CA ALA A 731 42.99 -1.63 15.42
C ALA A 731 43.02 -3.17 15.29
N SER A 732 42.24 -3.85 16.12
CA SER A 732 41.91 -5.27 15.99
C SER A 732 40.40 -5.39 15.99
N THR A 733 39.82 -5.32 14.78
CA THR A 733 38.38 -5.15 14.58
C THR A 733 37.55 -6.35 15.02
N CYS A 734 38.13 -7.56 15.03
CA CYS A 734 37.48 -8.77 15.53
C CYS A 734 37.11 -8.71 17.02
N VAL A 735 37.72 -7.80 17.78
CA VAL A 735 37.48 -7.61 19.22
C VAL A 735 37.22 -6.15 19.58
N ASN A 736 36.88 -5.30 18.61
CA ASN A 736 36.61 -3.86 18.79
C ASN A 736 37.71 -3.13 19.58
N LEU A 737 38.99 -3.45 19.34
CA LEU A 737 40.13 -2.95 20.12
C LEU A 737 40.96 -1.91 19.35
N LEU A 738 41.15 -0.74 19.94
CA LEU A 738 42.12 0.28 19.54
C LEU A 738 43.39 0.20 20.40
N LYS A 739 44.54 -0.05 19.76
CA LYS A 739 45.86 0.03 20.38
C LYS A 739 46.43 1.43 20.15
N LEU A 740 46.47 2.23 21.21
CA LEU A 740 46.84 3.64 21.17
C LEU A 740 48.23 3.83 21.79
N PRO A 741 49.26 4.26 21.03
CA PRO A 741 50.56 4.66 21.59
C PRO A 741 50.43 5.74 22.66
N ARG A 742 51.37 5.78 23.60
CA ARG A 742 51.39 6.76 24.71
C ARG A 742 51.84 8.14 24.24
N TYR A 743 50.99 8.81 23.46
CA TYR A 743 51.22 10.19 23.06
C TYR A 743 51.14 11.13 24.27
N THR A 744 52.06 12.09 24.31
CA THR A 744 52.11 13.12 25.35
C THR A 744 51.58 14.48 24.87
N ASP A 745 51.44 14.64 23.55
CA ASP A 745 51.08 15.88 22.89
C ASP A 745 49.75 15.75 22.10
N GLU A 746 48.86 16.73 22.26
CA GLU A 746 47.52 16.75 21.67
C GLU A 746 47.56 16.86 20.14
N GLU A 747 48.45 17.69 19.61
CA GLU A 747 48.59 17.91 18.16
C GLU A 747 49.10 16.64 17.47
N THR A 748 50.07 15.98 18.10
CA THR A 748 50.62 14.69 17.65
C THR A 748 49.55 13.60 17.67
N LEU A 749 48.78 13.46 18.76
CA LEU A 749 47.69 12.50 18.85
C LEU A 749 46.63 12.75 17.77
N ARG A 750 46.17 14.00 17.62
CA ARG A 750 45.16 14.38 16.61
C ARG A 750 45.63 14.06 15.19
N ARG A 751 46.84 14.48 14.82
CA ARG A 751 47.41 14.26 13.49
C ARG A 751 47.55 12.76 13.18
N LYS A 752 48.08 11.97 14.13
CA LYS A 752 48.30 10.52 13.95
C LYS A 752 46.98 9.75 13.92
N LEU A 753 46.01 10.12 14.74
CA LEU A 753 44.69 9.48 14.79
C LEU A 753 43.90 9.76 13.51
N VAL A 754 43.84 11.01 13.04
CA VAL A 754 43.20 11.37 11.77
C VAL A 754 43.87 10.67 10.59
N LEU A 755 45.20 10.62 10.55
CA LEU A 755 45.94 9.88 9.53
C LEU A 755 45.60 8.38 9.54
N ALA A 756 45.50 7.74 10.70
CA ALA A 756 45.16 6.32 10.79
C ALA A 756 43.73 6.00 10.33
N ILE A 757 42.75 6.82 10.69
CA ILE A 757 41.33 6.57 10.35
C ILE A 757 40.98 6.95 8.91
N SER A 758 41.68 7.95 8.33
CA SER A 758 41.48 8.42 6.95
C SER A 758 42.22 7.60 5.90
N ALA A 759 43.23 6.83 6.30
CA ALA A 759 44.03 6.02 5.36
C ALA A 759 43.23 4.90 4.68
N GLY A 760 41.96 4.67 5.05
CA GLY A 760 41.06 3.72 4.37
C GLY A 760 41.52 2.26 4.42
N ALA A 761 42.58 1.96 5.16
CA ALA A 761 43.25 0.66 5.16
C ALA A 761 42.45 -0.35 5.99
N GLY A 762 41.48 -1.00 5.34
CA GLY A 762 41.19 -2.39 5.67
C GLY A 762 42.40 -3.24 5.31
N PHE A 763 42.94 -3.97 6.29
CA PHE A 763 43.93 -5.05 6.15
C PHE A 763 45.37 -4.76 5.65
N ASP A 764 45.69 -3.61 5.05
CA ASP A 764 47.02 -3.42 4.41
C ASP A 764 48.15 -2.80 5.28
N LEU A 765 47.95 -2.57 6.58
CA LEU A 765 48.97 -1.92 7.45
C LEU A 765 49.33 -2.71 8.72
N SER A 766 49.05 -4.02 8.78
CA SER A 766 49.49 -4.91 9.86
C SER A 766 50.89 -5.48 9.64
#